data_AF-A0A5C7IJP3-F1
#
_entry.id   AF-A0A5C7IJP3-F1
#
_cell.length_a   1.000
_cell.length_b   1.000
_cell.length_c   1.000
_cell.angle_alpha   90.00
_cell.angle_beta   90.00
_cell.angle_gamma   90.00
#
_symmetry.space_group_name_H-M   'P 1'
#
loop_
_entity.id
_entity.type
_entity.pdbx_description
1 polymer ?
#
loop_
_entity_poly.entity_id
_entity_poly.type
_entity_poly.pdbx_seq_one_letter_code
_entity_poly.pdbx_strand_id
1 'polypeptide(L)'
;MGVMICGTLVYYHCAFRNSSLISLLSDVFIVLLCSLAILGLLFRQLNISVPVDPLEWQISLDTANSIVAWLANTVGAAESVLRVAATGHDKRLFFKVVVSLYVLSALGRLVSGVTVAYAGICTQIVYVEKELGVARLGHIQTLEDVTLIAPNIGYGDDNCGFFRWYDPPICARSKKIISALLRRINELHMRLREENGFESIDTSYTTAVIVDEEVSSAAGLIQNPHSRRNWFVMHDLCLIHTDFKLENILIVSQSMLKFLITRVLPTHQRIVRILNECQSQVPLRGDVHRDGDYHRAVHVWIFAESTQELLLQRRADCKDSWPGLWDISSAGHISAGDSSLTTAQREFHEELGVNLPKDAFELIFVFLQECAINDGKFINNEYNDVYLVTTRDPIPLGAFTLQETEVSAVKYIGYEEYRSLLGKEDPGYVPYDINGQYGQLFDVITKRYKENTSERSLNVQKKLRQYAPVSLNAELTGLSDVDKEALALVIKAATIMDEIFHLQVWHSNPALRDWLKERAVASELDRLKWAYYKINKSPWSCLDENEAFLTTADSAVKLLPASTKQVTGWKGLEYKAAFPMQKPPGANFYPSDMDKMEFELWKDNLTGNQQEDATSFFTVIKRRSEFSLDCSPCDHTLDGTNNSVGSIHDLYSVPYSEDLKRLLHSKADAFLSNDYYDSDIAWMELDSKLDVTIGPYETYEDALFGYKATFEAYVGVRDDKATAQLKLFGDNLQLLEENLPMDSAYKSKEVIAAPIRVIQLVYNSGDVKGPQTVAFNLPNDERIVKDRGTSMVMLKNVSEAKFKHILQPIADSCITKEQQELVDFESFFTHTICHECCHGIGPHTITLPDGRKSTVRLELQELHSALEEAKADIVGLWALKFLISQGLLPKSLVKSMYVSFLAGCFRSVRFGLEEAHGKGQALQFNWLFEKEAFIFHSNDTFSVDFTKVEGAVESLSREILTIQARGDKEAASLLLQKYCKMTKPLKVALQKLENIQVPVDIVPSFPIADELLQ
;
A
#
# COMPACT_ATOMS: atom_id res chain seq x y z
N MET A 1 32.98 -14.58 32.77
CA MET A 1 33.38 -15.12 31.45
C MET A 1 33.56 -14.01 30.40
N GLY A 2 32.53 -13.24 30.05
CA GLY A 2 32.58 -12.21 28.98
C GLY A 2 33.75 -11.21 29.07
N VAL A 3 34.09 -10.72 30.28
CA VAL A 3 35.23 -9.80 30.49
C VAL A 3 36.57 -10.40 30.03
N MET A 4 36.80 -11.70 30.22
CA MET A 4 38.01 -12.36 29.69
C MET A 4 37.98 -12.43 28.17
N ILE A 5 36.84 -12.78 27.56
CA ILE A 5 36.69 -12.89 26.10
C ILE A 5 36.95 -11.54 25.43
N CYS A 6 36.39 -10.45 25.99
CA CYS A 6 36.65 -9.10 25.53
C CYS A 6 38.12 -8.70 25.73
N GLY A 7 38.72 -9.03 26.88
CA GLY A 7 40.14 -8.81 27.14
C GLY A 7 41.06 -9.50 26.13
N THR A 8 40.81 -10.77 25.81
CA THR A 8 41.58 -11.53 24.82
C THR A 8 41.42 -10.97 23.40
N LEU A 9 40.22 -10.52 23.02
CA LEU A 9 39.98 -9.86 21.73
C LEU A 9 40.71 -8.51 21.60
N VAL A 10 40.66 -7.67 22.64
CA VAL A 10 41.40 -6.39 22.69
C VAL A 10 42.91 -6.65 22.66
N TYR A 11 43.41 -7.62 23.44
CA TYR A 11 44.81 -8.03 23.44
C TYR A 11 45.26 -8.52 22.06
N TYR A 12 44.52 -9.42 21.43
CA TYR A 12 44.82 -9.91 20.08
C TYR A 12 44.86 -8.77 19.05
N HIS A 13 43.86 -7.88 19.06
CA HIS A 13 43.81 -6.82 18.04
C HIS A 13 44.82 -5.68 18.27
N CYS A 14 45.20 -5.39 19.52
CA CYS A 14 46.18 -4.35 19.82
C CYS A 14 47.62 -4.88 19.79
N ALA A 15 47.90 -6.00 20.47
CA ALA A 15 49.26 -6.53 20.65
C ALA A 15 49.72 -7.47 19.52
N PHE A 16 48.82 -8.23 18.87
CA PHE A 16 49.20 -9.15 17.79
C PHE A 16 49.02 -8.54 16.39
N ARG A 17 48.05 -7.64 16.21
CA ARG A 17 47.82 -6.90 14.95
C ARG A 17 48.43 -5.49 14.90
N ASN A 18 49.17 -5.04 15.92
CA ASN A 18 49.77 -3.69 16.04
C ASN A 18 48.79 -2.51 15.78
N SER A 19 47.48 -2.77 15.87
CA SER A 19 46.44 -1.80 15.53
C SER A 19 46.13 -0.95 16.76
N SER A 20 46.13 0.37 16.61
CA SER A 20 45.83 1.26 17.73
C SER A 20 44.37 1.08 18.20
N LEU A 21 44.11 1.44 19.47
CA LEU A 21 42.75 1.40 20.04
C LEU A 21 41.75 2.24 19.21
N ILE A 22 42.23 3.30 18.54
CA ILE A 22 41.44 4.14 17.62
C ILE A 22 41.05 3.35 16.36
N SER A 23 41.93 2.52 15.80
CA SER A 23 41.59 1.59 14.71
C SER A 23 40.54 0.58 15.18
N LEU A 24 40.75 -0.07 16.34
CA LEU A 24 39.80 -1.05 16.87
C LEU A 24 38.40 -0.45 17.06
N LEU A 25 38.30 0.76 17.64
CA LEU A 25 37.04 1.47 17.78
C LEU A 25 36.44 1.84 16.41
N SER A 26 37.24 2.40 15.49
CA SER A 26 36.78 2.78 14.14
C SER A 26 36.23 1.58 13.37
N ASP A 27 36.92 0.44 13.44
CA ASP A 27 36.58 -0.78 12.71
C ASP A 27 35.31 -1.44 13.32
N VAL A 28 35.11 -1.34 14.64
CA VAL A 28 33.83 -1.71 15.32
C VAL A 28 32.69 -0.78 14.92
N PHE A 29 32.90 0.55 14.90
CA PHE A 29 31.87 1.51 14.46
C PHE A 29 31.49 1.33 12.98
N ILE A 30 32.44 0.97 12.11
CA ILE A 30 32.16 0.63 10.71
C ILE A 30 31.30 -0.64 10.61
N VAL A 31 31.56 -1.68 11.41
CA VAL A 31 30.72 -2.89 11.43
C VAL A 31 29.30 -2.56 11.91
N LEU A 32 29.16 -1.79 13.00
CA LEU A 32 27.85 -1.35 13.50
C LEU A 32 27.09 -0.50 12.47
N LEU A 33 27.78 0.41 11.77
CA LEU A 33 27.21 1.17 10.64
C LEU A 33 26.68 0.27 9.54
N CYS A 34 27.47 -0.71 9.09
CA CYS A 34 27.06 -1.64 8.04
C CYS A 34 25.85 -2.49 8.49
N SER A 35 25.85 -2.98 9.74
CA SER A 35 24.71 -3.70 10.31
C SER A 35 23.45 -2.84 10.39
N LEU A 36 23.55 -1.59 10.83
CA LEU A 36 22.41 -0.66 10.90
C LEU A 36 21.90 -0.26 9.49
N ALA A 37 22.79 -0.06 8.53
CA ALA A 37 22.42 0.24 7.15
C ALA A 37 21.72 -0.96 6.46
N ILE A 38 22.22 -2.19 6.69
CA ILE A 38 21.55 -3.41 6.23
C ILE A 38 20.19 -3.55 6.90
N LEU A 39 20.09 -3.36 8.22
CA LEU A 39 18.82 -3.45 8.96
C LEU A 39 17.80 -2.40 8.49
N GLY A 40 18.23 -1.17 8.22
CA GLY A 40 17.38 -0.11 7.67
C GLY A 40 16.91 -0.39 6.23
N LEU A 41 17.74 -1.02 5.40
CA LEU A 41 17.30 -1.52 4.08
C LEU A 41 16.27 -2.66 4.23
N LEU A 42 16.48 -3.55 5.20
CA LEU A 42 15.58 -4.69 5.48
C LEU A 42 14.21 -4.21 6.01
N PHE A 43 14.18 -3.28 6.97
CA PHE A 43 12.95 -2.65 7.44
C PHE A 43 12.23 -1.89 6.31
N ARG A 44 12.96 -1.28 5.38
CA ARG A 44 12.39 -0.59 4.21
C ARG A 44 11.82 -1.56 3.16
N GLN A 45 12.36 -2.77 3.04
CA GLN A 45 11.74 -3.83 2.23
C GLN A 45 10.52 -4.48 2.90
N LEU A 46 10.50 -4.52 4.23
CA LEU A 46 9.36 -5.03 5.03
C LEU A 46 8.30 -3.96 5.33
N ASN A 47 8.49 -2.73 4.86
CA ASN A 47 7.65 -1.55 5.11
C ASN A 47 7.41 -1.24 6.62
N ILE A 48 8.35 -1.62 7.49
CA ILE A 48 8.25 -1.41 8.95
C ILE A 48 8.84 -0.05 9.33
N SER A 49 7.99 0.90 9.73
CA SER A 49 8.42 2.12 10.42
C SER A 49 8.60 1.86 11.91
N VAL A 50 9.82 2.00 12.43
CA VAL A 50 10.08 1.97 13.88
C VAL A 50 10.01 3.42 14.41
N PRO A 51 9.01 3.79 15.23
CA PRO A 51 9.01 5.08 15.89
C PRO A 51 10.11 5.10 16.95
N VAL A 52 10.99 6.11 16.90
CA VAL A 52 12.02 6.35 17.92
C VAL A 52 11.94 7.82 18.30
N ASP A 53 11.24 8.12 19.40
CA ASP A 53 11.09 9.49 19.87
C ASP A 53 12.46 10.07 20.28
N PRO A 54 12.86 11.26 19.79
CA PRO A 54 14.11 11.89 20.18
C PRO A 54 14.20 12.36 21.64
N LEU A 55 13.09 12.46 22.38
CA LEU A 55 13.03 13.20 23.64
C LEU A 55 13.47 12.40 24.89
N GLU A 56 13.30 11.08 24.91
CA GLU A 56 13.50 10.26 26.13
C GLU A 56 14.97 10.20 26.62
N TRP A 57 15.95 10.59 25.79
CA TRP A 57 17.37 10.41 26.08
C TRP A 57 18.13 11.70 26.42
N GLN A 58 17.43 12.76 26.87
CA GLN A 58 18.08 13.96 27.39
C GLN A 58 18.72 13.71 28.77
N ILE A 59 20.04 13.52 28.79
CA ILE A 59 20.85 13.48 30.01
C ILE A 59 20.74 14.84 30.74
N SER A 60 20.48 14.81 32.05
CA SER A 60 20.24 16.02 32.85
C SER A 60 21.44 16.98 32.90
N LEU A 61 21.14 18.28 33.02
CA LEU A 61 22.12 19.37 32.98
C LEU A 61 23.26 19.21 34.02
N ASP A 62 22.96 18.66 35.20
CA ASP A 62 23.93 18.43 36.28
C ASP A 62 24.97 17.35 35.94
N THR A 63 24.66 16.44 35.01
CA THR A 63 25.57 15.37 34.58
C THR A 63 26.66 15.87 33.62
N ALA A 64 26.52 17.07 33.06
CA ALA A 64 27.32 17.56 31.92
C ALA A 64 28.78 17.95 32.26
N ASN A 65 29.14 18.09 33.54
CA ASN A 65 30.41 18.72 33.97
C ASN A 65 31.51 17.73 34.39
N SER A 66 31.63 16.59 33.71
CA SER A 66 32.72 15.62 33.92
C SER A 66 33.48 15.30 32.62
N ILE A 67 34.73 14.84 32.71
CA ILE A 67 35.51 14.38 31.53
C ILE A 67 34.77 13.26 30.79
N VAL A 68 34.03 12.42 31.52
CA VAL A 68 33.12 11.40 30.98
C VAL A 68 32.02 12.02 30.10
N ALA A 69 31.50 13.19 30.45
CA ALA A 69 30.49 13.90 29.65
C ALA A 69 31.06 14.49 28.35
N TRP A 70 32.35 14.86 28.31
CA TRP A 70 32.99 15.25 27.03
C TRP A 70 33.13 14.05 26.08
N LEU A 71 33.49 12.88 26.62
CA LEU A 71 33.46 11.61 25.88
C LEU A 71 32.02 11.23 25.46
N ALA A 72 31.04 11.31 26.36
CA ALA A 72 29.64 10.99 26.08
C ALA A 72 29.04 11.94 25.03
N ASN A 73 29.32 13.24 25.09
CA ASN A 73 28.89 14.21 24.07
C ASN A 73 29.59 13.97 22.72
N THR A 74 30.86 13.55 22.71
CA THR A 74 31.57 13.19 21.48
C THR A 74 30.97 11.92 20.86
N VAL A 75 30.65 10.92 21.69
CA VAL A 75 30.00 9.67 21.27
C VAL A 75 28.56 9.91 20.85
N GLY A 76 27.78 10.75 21.55
CA GLY A 76 26.39 11.08 21.23
C GLY A 76 26.25 12.02 20.02
N ALA A 77 27.22 12.91 19.79
CA ALA A 77 27.31 13.69 18.54
C ALA A 77 27.66 12.78 17.36
N ALA A 78 28.60 11.83 17.55
CA ALA A 78 28.85 10.79 16.56
C ALA A 78 27.59 9.95 16.33
N GLU A 79 26.94 9.44 17.37
CA GLU A 79 25.71 8.66 17.29
C GLU A 79 24.59 9.42 16.57
N SER A 80 24.39 10.72 16.85
CA SER A 80 23.41 11.55 16.15
C SER A 80 23.70 11.65 14.65
N VAL A 81 24.96 11.86 14.27
CA VAL A 81 25.40 11.86 12.87
C VAL A 81 25.23 10.48 12.22
N LEU A 82 25.51 9.40 12.95
CA LEU A 82 25.34 8.02 12.52
C LEU A 82 23.85 7.64 12.37
N ARG A 83 22.98 8.13 13.27
CA ARG A 83 21.52 7.93 13.26
C ARG A 83 20.89 8.65 12.06
N VAL A 84 21.25 9.91 11.81
CA VAL A 84 20.84 10.65 10.60
C VAL A 84 21.39 10.01 9.31
N ALA A 85 22.60 9.44 9.35
CA ALA A 85 23.15 8.69 8.22
C ALA A 85 22.41 7.35 7.99
N ALA A 86 21.93 6.69 9.06
CA ALA A 86 21.22 5.42 9.01
C ALA A 86 19.76 5.53 8.54
N THR A 87 19.08 6.68 8.73
CA THR A 87 17.76 6.92 8.10
C THR A 87 17.84 7.06 6.57
N GLY A 88 19.04 7.16 6.00
CA GLY A 88 19.26 7.19 4.55
C GLY A 88 18.84 8.49 3.85
N HIS A 89 18.37 9.50 4.58
CA HIS A 89 17.93 10.78 4.02
C HIS A 89 19.08 11.63 3.44
N ASP A 90 20.29 11.59 4.03
CA ASP A 90 21.48 12.24 3.45
C ASP A 90 22.59 11.22 3.13
N LYS A 91 22.54 10.72 1.88
CA LYS A 91 23.56 9.83 1.30
C LYS A 91 24.96 10.49 1.23
N ARG A 92 25.06 11.83 1.16
CA ARG A 92 26.35 12.55 1.16
C ARG A 92 26.95 12.62 2.56
N LEU A 93 26.12 12.76 3.60
CA LEU A 93 26.59 12.68 5.00
C LEU A 93 27.10 11.27 5.32
N PHE A 94 26.33 10.23 5.01
CA PHE A 94 26.74 8.83 5.20
C PHE A 94 28.10 8.54 4.55
N PHE A 95 28.27 8.89 3.27
CA PHE A 95 29.52 8.66 2.54
C PHE A 95 30.72 9.42 3.17
N LYS A 96 30.52 10.69 3.57
CA LYS A 96 31.56 11.47 4.27
C LYS A 96 31.98 10.83 5.59
N VAL A 97 31.03 10.31 6.38
CA VAL A 97 31.29 9.66 7.67
C VAL A 97 32.10 8.37 7.48
N VAL A 98 31.68 7.51 6.54
CA VAL A 98 32.41 6.27 6.22
C VAL A 98 33.84 6.56 5.74
N VAL A 99 34.02 7.52 4.84
CA VAL A 99 35.36 7.93 4.36
C VAL A 99 36.20 8.51 5.51
N SER A 100 35.62 9.33 6.39
CA SER A 100 36.33 9.92 7.53
C SER A 100 36.77 8.88 8.55
N LEU A 101 35.91 7.90 8.87
CA LEU A 101 36.26 6.76 9.74
C LEU A 101 37.32 5.86 9.10
N TYR A 102 37.28 5.66 7.78
CA TYR A 102 38.31 4.89 7.07
C TYR A 102 39.67 5.60 7.08
N VAL A 103 39.69 6.93 6.91
CA VAL A 103 40.89 7.77 7.01
C VAL A 103 41.43 7.81 8.46
N LEU A 104 40.57 7.89 9.47
CA LEU A 104 40.96 7.77 10.89
C LEU A 104 41.54 6.39 11.21
N SER A 105 40.93 5.32 10.72
CA SER A 105 41.43 3.94 10.83
C SER A 105 42.81 3.80 10.14
N ALA A 106 43.03 4.45 9.00
CA ALA A 106 44.32 4.49 8.31
C ALA A 106 45.40 5.33 9.04
N LEU A 107 45.07 6.53 9.51
CA LEU A 107 45.98 7.38 10.31
C LEU A 107 46.34 6.72 11.64
N GLY A 108 45.37 6.05 12.28
CA GLY A 108 45.58 5.25 13.49
C GLY A 108 46.53 4.06 13.30
N ARG A 109 46.74 3.60 12.07
CA ARG A 109 47.78 2.60 11.72
C ARG A 109 49.16 3.24 11.50
N LEU A 110 49.22 4.47 10.98
CA LEU A 110 50.48 5.21 10.76
C LEU A 110 51.17 5.66 12.06
N VAL A 111 50.42 6.14 13.06
CA VAL A 111 50.98 6.71 14.30
C VAL A 111 51.44 5.64 15.33
N SER A 112 51.03 4.38 15.13
CA SER A 112 51.29 3.27 16.07
C SER A 112 52.78 3.01 16.34
N GLY A 113 53.61 2.99 15.28
CA GLY A 113 55.00 2.49 15.35
C GLY A 113 55.94 3.27 16.28
N VAL A 114 55.80 4.60 16.36
CA VAL A 114 56.68 5.45 17.19
C VAL A 114 56.34 5.31 18.69
N THR A 115 55.05 5.18 19.01
CA THR A 115 54.56 5.17 20.39
C THR A 115 54.86 3.84 21.09
N VAL A 116 54.69 2.72 20.39
CA VAL A 116 54.96 1.37 20.94
C VAL A 116 56.45 1.16 21.22
N ALA A 117 57.34 1.67 20.35
CA ALA A 117 58.79 1.58 20.57
C ALA A 117 59.24 2.29 21.86
N TYR A 118 58.67 3.47 22.15
CA TYR A 118 58.98 4.23 23.37
C TYR A 118 58.50 3.51 24.64
N ALA A 119 57.29 2.98 24.63
CA ALA A 119 56.72 2.21 25.76
C ALA A 119 57.49 0.90 26.02
N GLY A 120 57.92 0.20 24.97
CA GLY A 120 58.75 -1.01 25.08
C GLY A 120 60.07 -0.73 25.80
N ILE A 121 60.81 0.31 25.39
CA ILE A 121 62.09 0.69 26.01
C ILE A 121 61.91 1.06 27.49
N CYS A 122 60.87 1.83 27.84
CA CYS A 122 60.58 2.17 29.23
C CYS A 122 60.28 0.92 30.09
N THR A 123 59.58 -0.07 29.52
CA THR A 123 59.23 -1.32 30.23
C THR A 123 60.44 -2.25 30.38
N GLN A 124 61.33 -2.30 29.37
CA GLN A 124 62.56 -3.09 29.42
C GLN A 124 63.47 -2.66 30.57
N ILE A 125 63.59 -1.35 30.83
CA ILE A 125 64.41 -0.78 31.91
C ILE A 125 63.88 -1.20 33.28
N VAL A 126 62.56 -1.16 33.50
CA VAL A 126 61.93 -1.55 34.77
C VAL A 126 62.01 -3.05 35.04
N TYR A 127 62.04 -3.89 33.99
CA TYR A 127 62.11 -5.35 34.15
C TYR A 127 63.52 -5.84 34.52
N VAL A 128 64.58 -5.15 34.08
CA VAL A 128 65.98 -5.59 34.28
C VAL A 128 66.49 -5.37 35.71
N GLU A 129 65.94 -4.42 36.47
CA GLU A 129 66.37 -4.18 37.86
C GLU A 129 65.83 -5.19 38.90
N LYS A 130 64.89 -6.08 38.53
CA LYS A 130 64.10 -6.85 39.52
C LYS A 130 64.34 -8.36 39.57
N GLU A 131 65.09 -8.94 38.64
CA GLU A 131 65.35 -10.40 38.55
C GLU A 131 66.84 -10.73 38.43
N LEU A 132 67.63 -10.29 39.41
CA LEU A 132 69.00 -10.77 39.68
C LEU A 132 69.10 -11.24 41.15
N GLY A 133 68.53 -12.43 41.42
CA GLY A 133 68.20 -12.91 42.76
C GLY A 133 68.65 -14.32 43.18
N VAL A 134 69.68 -14.89 42.53
CA VAL A 134 70.41 -16.11 42.96
C VAL A 134 69.66 -17.47 42.93
N ALA A 135 69.90 -18.24 41.85
CA ALA A 135 70.52 -19.59 41.79
C ALA A 135 70.19 -20.69 42.86
N ARG A 136 70.18 -22.01 42.59
CA ARG A 136 70.69 -22.82 41.45
C ARG A 136 70.20 -24.30 41.52
N LEU A 137 70.52 -25.11 40.49
CA LEU A 137 70.43 -26.59 40.35
C LEU A 137 69.02 -27.20 40.11
N GLY A 138 68.79 -28.16 39.18
CA GLY A 138 69.61 -28.58 38.02
C GLY A 138 69.38 -30.02 37.51
N HIS A 139 69.11 -30.18 36.19
CA HIS A 139 69.31 -31.38 35.32
C HIS A 139 68.64 -32.75 35.65
N ILE A 140 68.31 -33.67 34.72
CA ILE A 140 67.92 -33.64 33.27
C ILE A 140 67.38 -35.05 32.86
N GLN A 141 66.83 -35.22 31.63
CA GLN A 141 66.64 -36.50 30.86
C GLN A 141 65.53 -37.55 31.20
N THR A 142 64.47 -37.54 30.37
CA THR A 142 63.98 -38.60 29.42
C THR A 142 63.79 -40.10 29.78
N LEU A 143 62.65 -40.64 29.28
CA LEU A 143 62.46 -41.84 28.40
C LEU A 143 61.62 -43.05 28.91
N GLU A 144 60.67 -43.49 28.04
CA GLU A 144 60.11 -44.84 27.75
C GLU A 144 59.38 -45.74 28.80
N ASP A 145 58.05 -45.80 28.63
CA ASP A 145 57.20 -46.98 28.30
C ASP A 145 56.83 -48.14 29.28
N VAL A 146 55.70 -48.77 28.89
CA VAL A 146 55.26 -50.19 29.05
C VAL A 146 54.10 -50.53 30.03
N THR A 147 53.14 -51.32 29.50
CA THR A 147 52.13 -52.24 30.11
C THR A 147 50.76 -51.78 30.69
N LEU A 148 49.69 -51.97 29.86
CA LEU A 148 48.67 -53.06 29.92
C LEU A 148 47.54 -53.08 31.01
N ILE A 149 46.44 -53.75 30.61
CA ILE A 149 45.32 -54.39 31.37
C ILE A 149 43.94 -53.68 31.34
N ALA A 150 42.96 -54.42 30.79
CA ALA A 150 41.53 -54.43 31.13
C ALA A 150 41.15 -55.90 31.46
N PRO A 151 40.04 -56.24 32.18
CA PRO A 151 38.75 -56.45 31.47
C PRO A 151 37.41 -56.40 32.29
N ASN A 152 36.29 -56.23 31.56
CA ASN A 152 34.91 -56.71 31.85
C ASN A 152 34.21 -56.26 33.17
N ILE A 153 32.92 -56.48 33.49
CA ILE A 153 31.78 -57.34 33.05
C ILE A 153 30.47 -56.46 33.11
N GLY A 154 29.36 -56.66 32.39
CA GLY A 154 28.93 -57.69 31.42
C GLY A 154 27.47 -57.48 30.90
N TYR A 155 26.87 -58.54 30.33
CA TYR A 155 25.62 -58.52 29.52
C TYR A 155 24.29 -58.70 30.30
N GLY A 156 23.18 -58.40 29.61
CA GLY A 156 21.80 -58.85 29.93
C GLY A 156 20.89 -58.68 28.71
N ASP A 157 20.11 -59.71 28.34
CA ASP A 157 19.47 -59.87 27.02
C ASP A 157 17.94 -60.09 27.09
N ASP A 158 17.31 -60.15 25.90
CA ASP A 158 15.99 -60.72 25.59
C ASP A 158 14.72 -60.24 26.34
N ASN A 159 13.89 -59.46 25.64
CA ASN A 159 12.69 -60.03 24.99
C ASN A 159 12.02 -59.03 24.02
N CYS A 160 11.92 -59.38 22.73
CA CYS A 160 11.17 -58.60 21.73
C CYS A 160 9.89 -59.35 21.32
N GLY A 161 8.73 -58.84 21.73
CA GLY A 161 7.46 -59.56 21.67
C GLY A 161 6.33 -58.84 20.91
N PHE A 162 6.21 -59.17 19.62
CA PHE A 162 5.00 -59.04 18.78
C PHE A 162 4.45 -57.64 18.38
N PHE A 163 4.68 -57.31 17.10
CA PHE A 163 3.85 -56.48 16.19
C PHE A 163 3.66 -54.96 16.49
N ARG A 164 3.73 -54.02 15.53
CA ARG A 164 4.34 -53.89 14.17
C ARG A 164 3.97 -52.49 13.63
N TRP A 165 4.72 -51.74 12.82
CA TRP A 165 6.07 -51.83 12.22
C TRP A 165 6.87 -50.58 12.69
N TYR A 166 8.20 -50.49 12.80
CA TYR A 166 9.35 -51.00 12.03
C TYR A 166 9.74 -50.13 10.80
N ASP A 167 10.91 -49.49 10.94
CA ASP A 167 11.66 -48.57 10.04
C ASP A 167 13.12 -48.55 10.59
N PRO A 168 14.22 -48.13 9.89
CA PRO A 168 14.41 -47.71 8.49
C PRO A 168 15.11 -48.85 7.70
N PRO A 169 15.98 -48.64 6.67
CA PRO A 169 16.19 -47.53 5.73
C PRO A 169 16.03 -47.95 4.25
N ILE A 170 16.22 -47.04 3.29
CA ILE A 170 16.25 -47.38 1.85
C ILE A 170 17.50 -48.23 1.50
N CYS A 171 17.28 -49.54 1.45
CA CYS A 171 18.20 -50.52 0.89
C CYS A 171 18.49 -50.25 -0.61
N ALA A 172 19.68 -50.66 -1.08
CA ALA A 172 20.08 -50.61 -2.49
C ALA A 172 19.13 -51.33 -3.47
N ARG A 173 18.16 -52.11 -2.97
CA ARG A 173 17.09 -52.74 -3.74
C ARG A 173 15.95 -51.77 -4.11
N SER A 174 15.62 -50.77 -3.30
CA SER A 174 14.48 -49.86 -3.59
C SER A 174 14.78 -48.89 -4.72
N LYS A 175 16.06 -48.50 -4.91
CA LYS A 175 16.52 -47.79 -6.12
C LYS A 175 16.26 -48.59 -7.42
N LYS A 176 16.15 -49.93 -7.36
CA LYS A 176 15.75 -50.75 -8.52
C LYS A 176 14.23 -50.85 -8.72
N ILE A 177 13.42 -50.73 -7.66
CA ILE A 177 11.96 -50.84 -7.76
C ILE A 177 11.34 -49.55 -8.29
N ILE A 178 11.72 -48.38 -7.76
CA ILE A 178 11.22 -47.09 -8.25
C ILE A 178 11.65 -46.87 -9.72
N SER A 179 12.91 -47.21 -10.05
CA SER A 179 13.42 -47.20 -11.43
C SER A 179 12.78 -48.24 -12.36
N ALA A 180 12.05 -49.24 -11.83
CA ALA A 180 11.29 -50.20 -12.62
C ALA A 180 9.83 -49.77 -12.78
N LEU A 181 9.23 -49.15 -11.76
CA LEU A 181 7.89 -48.53 -11.86
C LEU A 181 7.87 -47.38 -12.87
N LEU A 182 8.87 -46.49 -12.84
CA LEU A 182 9.00 -45.42 -13.83
C LEU A 182 9.19 -45.96 -15.27
N ARG A 183 9.91 -47.09 -15.43
CA ARG A 183 9.98 -47.79 -16.73
C ARG A 183 8.63 -48.39 -17.12
N ARG A 184 7.91 -49.03 -16.19
CA ARG A 184 6.61 -49.65 -16.44
C ARG A 184 5.53 -48.63 -16.82
N ILE A 185 5.60 -47.43 -16.24
CA ILE A 185 4.75 -46.29 -16.57
C ILE A 185 5.09 -45.78 -17.98
N ASN A 186 6.38 -45.62 -18.33
CA ASN A 186 6.76 -45.28 -19.71
C ASN A 186 6.40 -46.39 -20.72
N GLU A 187 6.54 -47.67 -20.37
CA GLU A 187 6.11 -48.81 -21.19
C GLU A 187 4.59 -48.79 -21.46
N LEU A 188 3.78 -48.39 -20.48
CA LEU A 188 2.33 -48.20 -20.64
C LEU A 188 1.99 -46.95 -21.48
N HIS A 189 2.72 -45.85 -21.28
CA HIS A 189 2.55 -44.61 -22.03
C HIS A 189 2.95 -44.75 -23.51
N MET A 190 3.89 -45.65 -23.82
CA MET A 190 4.25 -46.03 -25.19
C MET A 190 3.22 -46.99 -25.80
N ARG A 191 2.77 -48.03 -25.10
CA ARG A 191 1.77 -48.98 -25.65
C ARG A 191 0.43 -48.34 -25.96
N LEU A 192 0.01 -47.33 -25.18
CA LEU A 192 -1.20 -46.54 -25.49
C LEU A 192 -1.06 -45.65 -26.74
N ARG A 193 0.15 -45.50 -27.31
CA ARG A 193 0.35 -44.94 -28.66
C ARG A 193 0.34 -46.00 -29.77
N GLU A 194 0.59 -47.27 -29.45
CA GLU A 194 0.80 -48.34 -30.43
C GLU A 194 -0.47 -49.16 -30.79
N GLU A 195 -1.59 -48.95 -30.10
CA GLU A 195 -2.87 -49.63 -30.42
C GLU A 195 -3.88 -48.75 -31.18
N ASN A 196 -3.53 -47.52 -31.58
CA ASN A 196 -4.47 -46.56 -32.19
C ASN A 196 -3.92 -45.77 -33.42
N GLY A 197 -3.14 -46.40 -34.30
CA GLY A 197 -3.08 -46.02 -35.71
C GLY A 197 -2.58 -44.59 -36.03
N PHE A 198 -1.39 -44.17 -35.57
CA PHE A 198 -0.09 -44.37 -36.23
C PHE A 198 0.19 -43.39 -37.40
N GLU A 199 1.44 -43.00 -37.71
CA GLU A 199 2.74 -43.46 -37.17
C GLU A 199 3.76 -42.32 -37.00
N SER A 200 4.74 -42.51 -36.12
CA SER A 200 5.85 -41.57 -35.86
C SER A 200 7.14 -41.98 -36.57
N ILE A 201 7.94 -41.01 -37.03
CA ILE A 201 9.33 -41.27 -37.40
C ILE A 201 10.24 -40.97 -36.19
N ASP A 202 10.82 -42.02 -35.64
CA ASP A 202 11.96 -41.99 -34.71
C ASP A 202 13.14 -42.74 -35.37
N THR A 203 14.37 -42.28 -35.17
CA THR A 203 15.59 -42.94 -35.66
C THR A 203 16.73 -42.89 -34.64
N SER A 204 16.67 -43.86 -33.72
CA SER A 204 17.81 -44.67 -33.26
C SER A 204 18.97 -44.01 -32.49
N TYR A 205 19.03 -44.30 -31.19
CA TYR A 205 20.21 -44.99 -30.63
C TYR A 205 20.23 -46.45 -31.18
N THR A 206 21.32 -47.20 -31.36
CA THR A 206 22.56 -47.28 -30.55
C THR A 206 23.67 -48.06 -31.31
N THR A 207 24.95 -47.84 -30.95
CA THR A 207 26.08 -48.81 -31.04
C THR A 207 26.73 -49.15 -32.41
N ALA A 208 27.76 -48.40 -32.80
CA ALA A 208 29.04 -48.87 -33.38
C ALA A 208 30.08 -47.74 -33.18
N VAL A 209 31.26 -47.89 -32.54
CA VAL A 209 32.42 -48.81 -32.72
C VAL A 209 33.39 -48.32 -33.81
N ILE A 210 34.71 -48.33 -33.49
CA ILE A 210 35.90 -47.84 -34.25
C ILE A 210 36.15 -46.32 -34.05
N VAL A 211 37.13 -45.87 -33.23
CA VAL A 211 38.62 -45.81 -33.42
C VAL A 211 39.00 -44.52 -34.20
N ASP A 212 40.00 -43.71 -33.83
CA ASP A 212 41.25 -43.99 -33.08
C ASP A 212 41.74 -42.88 -32.12
N GLU A 213 42.82 -43.17 -31.37
CA GLU A 213 43.88 -42.27 -30.82
C GLU A 213 43.51 -41.09 -29.86
N GLU A 214 44.33 -40.69 -28.87
CA GLU A 214 45.72 -41.07 -28.51
C GLU A 214 45.96 -41.04 -26.96
N VAL A 215 46.93 -41.86 -26.47
CA VAL A 215 47.66 -41.79 -25.16
C VAL A 215 46.80 -41.65 -23.85
N SER A 216 46.51 -42.69 -23.04
CA SER A 216 47.39 -43.58 -22.21
C SER A 216 48.09 -42.84 -21.04
N SER A 217 48.29 -43.33 -19.80
CA SER A 217 48.07 -44.60 -19.05
C SER A 217 47.77 -44.23 -17.57
N ALA A 218 46.95 -44.91 -16.75
CA ALA A 218 46.88 -46.31 -16.29
C ALA A 218 47.84 -46.70 -15.13
N ALA A 219 47.24 -47.07 -13.99
CA ALA A 219 47.79 -47.82 -12.82
C ALA A 219 48.89 -47.17 -11.94
N GLY A 220 48.97 -47.57 -10.65
CA GLY A 220 50.11 -47.22 -9.79
C GLY A 220 49.88 -47.27 -8.27
N LEU A 221 50.14 -48.44 -7.68
CA LEU A 221 50.18 -48.71 -6.23
C LEU A 221 51.17 -47.82 -5.44
N ILE A 222 50.73 -47.36 -4.25
CA ILE A 222 51.46 -47.38 -2.96
C ILE A 222 52.73 -46.50 -2.76
N GLN A 223 52.80 -45.89 -1.55
CA GLN A 223 53.96 -45.30 -0.83
C GLN A 223 54.48 -43.87 -1.17
N ASN A 224 54.49 -43.06 -0.10
CA ASN A 224 55.31 -41.87 0.17
C ASN A 224 56.83 -42.25 0.26
N PRO A 225 57.84 -41.33 0.25
CA PRO A 225 57.79 -39.86 0.36
C PRO A 225 58.86 -39.02 -0.42
N HIS A 226 58.89 -37.70 -0.16
CA HIS A 226 60.05 -36.77 -0.20
C HIS A 226 60.78 -36.33 -1.52
N SER A 227 60.24 -35.25 -2.11
CA SER A 227 60.93 -33.96 -2.37
C SER A 227 61.88 -33.71 -3.59
N ARG A 228 61.95 -32.40 -3.97
CA ARG A 228 62.87 -31.67 -4.91
C ARG A 228 62.50 -31.80 -6.41
N ARG A 229 62.17 -30.69 -7.13
CA ARG A 229 62.95 -29.48 -7.58
C ARG A 229 63.93 -29.81 -8.71
N ASN A 230 64.04 -29.10 -9.85
CA ASN A 230 63.48 -27.84 -10.43
C ASN A 230 63.17 -28.12 -11.94
N TRP A 231 62.74 -27.23 -12.87
CA TRP A 231 62.77 -25.76 -13.08
C TRP A 231 61.44 -25.31 -13.76
N PHE A 232 60.94 -24.06 -13.77
CA PHE A 232 61.53 -22.73 -14.10
C PHE A 232 62.05 -22.65 -15.55
N VAL A 233 61.97 -21.54 -16.33
CA VAL A 233 61.62 -20.11 -16.11
C VAL A 233 60.61 -19.76 -17.24
N MET A 234 59.53 -19.02 -17.05
CA MET A 234 59.46 -17.58 -16.74
C MET A 234 58.03 -17.18 -16.27
N HIS A 235 57.69 -15.90 -16.15
CA HIS A 235 57.61 -15.11 -14.91
C HIS A 235 56.35 -14.20 -15.00
N ASP A 236 55.84 -13.47 -13.98
CA ASP A 236 56.18 -13.20 -12.57
C ASP A 236 54.85 -12.77 -11.87
N LEU A 237 54.66 -12.46 -10.57
CA LEU A 237 55.51 -12.27 -9.38
C LEU A 237 54.64 -12.54 -8.11
N CYS A 238 55.24 -12.50 -6.90
CA CYS A 238 54.60 -12.19 -5.60
C CYS A 238 53.21 -12.77 -5.20
N LEU A 239 53.17 -14.09 -5.09
CA LEU A 239 52.81 -14.82 -3.85
C LEU A 239 52.78 -13.99 -2.53
N ILE A 240 51.74 -14.13 -1.67
CA ILE A 240 51.68 -15.05 -0.49
C ILE A 240 50.43 -14.87 0.42
N HIS A 241 49.95 -16.01 0.95
CA HIS A 241 48.97 -16.26 2.04
C HIS A 241 47.88 -15.24 2.44
N THR A 242 46.63 -15.63 2.16
CA THR A 242 45.44 -15.20 2.91
C THR A 242 44.81 -16.37 3.67
N ASP A 243 45.26 -16.60 4.89
CA ASP A 243 44.55 -17.41 5.90
C ASP A 243 44.22 -16.54 7.15
N PHE A 244 43.43 -17.06 8.09
CA PHE A 244 42.90 -16.32 9.26
C PHE A 244 41.95 -15.12 8.95
N LYS A 245 41.15 -15.21 7.88
CA LYS A 245 39.90 -14.43 7.76
C LYS A 245 38.61 -15.24 7.98
N LEU A 246 38.59 -16.53 7.66
CA LEU A 246 37.37 -17.34 7.72
C LEU A 246 36.90 -17.67 9.15
N GLU A 247 37.78 -18.02 10.09
CA GLU A 247 37.35 -18.37 11.45
C GLU A 247 36.68 -17.20 12.20
N ASN A 248 37.19 -15.97 12.04
CA ASN A 248 36.56 -14.79 12.64
C ASN A 248 35.17 -14.51 12.03
N ILE A 249 35.00 -14.74 10.72
CA ILE A 249 33.68 -14.67 10.07
C ILE A 249 32.78 -15.81 10.57
N LEU A 250 33.32 -17.00 10.83
CA LEU A 250 32.55 -18.15 11.35
C LEU A 250 32.15 -17.99 12.82
N ILE A 251 32.98 -17.37 13.64
CA ILE A 251 32.68 -17.09 15.06
C ILE A 251 31.70 -15.91 15.19
N VAL A 252 31.83 -14.87 14.35
CA VAL A 252 30.85 -13.77 14.28
C VAL A 252 29.55 -14.27 13.65
N SER A 253 29.58 -15.13 12.63
CA SER A 253 28.35 -15.71 12.08
C SER A 253 27.70 -16.68 13.07
N GLN A 254 28.44 -17.52 13.79
CA GLN A 254 27.86 -18.33 14.88
C GLN A 254 27.33 -17.48 16.03
N SER A 255 27.97 -16.35 16.36
CA SER A 255 27.50 -15.46 17.43
C SER A 255 26.26 -14.65 17.02
N MET A 256 26.23 -14.13 15.79
CA MET A 256 25.03 -13.49 15.22
C MET A 256 23.92 -14.51 14.98
N LEU A 257 24.21 -15.69 14.43
CA LEU A 257 23.23 -16.75 14.23
C LEU A 257 22.69 -17.24 15.57
N LYS A 258 23.50 -17.30 16.63
CA LYS A 258 23.03 -17.61 17.99
C LYS A 258 22.21 -16.47 18.59
N PHE A 259 22.58 -15.21 18.37
CA PHE A 259 21.77 -14.04 18.77
C PHE A 259 20.44 -13.97 18.02
N LEU A 260 20.43 -14.28 16.72
CA LEU A 260 19.23 -14.49 15.93
C LEU A 260 18.42 -15.64 16.54
N ILE A 261 18.98 -16.84 16.66
CA ILE A 261 18.28 -18.03 17.20
C ILE A 261 17.77 -17.84 18.65
N THR A 262 18.39 -17.00 19.49
CA THR A 262 17.97 -16.82 20.90
C THR A 262 17.29 -15.49 21.23
N ARG A 263 17.23 -14.51 20.31
CA ARG A 263 16.53 -13.23 20.53
C ARG A 263 15.74 -12.66 19.35
N VAL A 264 15.96 -13.11 18.12
CA VAL A 264 15.22 -12.61 16.94
C VAL A 264 14.28 -13.67 16.40
N LEU A 265 14.74 -14.91 16.20
CA LEU A 265 13.88 -16.05 15.82
C LEU A 265 12.83 -16.38 16.87
N PRO A 266 13.05 -16.35 18.21
CA PRO A 266 11.97 -16.64 19.14
C PRO A 266 10.83 -15.64 19.00
N THR A 267 11.15 -14.35 18.84
CA THR A 267 10.18 -13.27 18.61
C THR A 267 9.53 -13.38 17.23
N HIS A 268 10.34 -13.58 16.18
CA HIS A 268 9.86 -13.59 14.79
C HIS A 268 9.12 -14.89 14.44
N GLN A 269 9.50 -16.05 14.99
CA GLN A 269 8.75 -17.30 14.87
C GLN A 269 7.46 -17.27 15.71
N ARG A 270 7.43 -16.61 16.87
CA ARG A 270 6.18 -16.33 17.60
C ARG A 270 5.25 -15.41 16.80
N ILE A 271 5.76 -14.33 16.20
CA ILE A 271 4.98 -13.44 15.32
C ILE A 271 4.51 -14.16 14.05
N VAL A 272 5.37 -14.97 13.40
CA VAL A 272 5.00 -15.77 12.22
C VAL A 272 3.96 -16.84 12.56
N ARG A 273 3.92 -17.32 13.82
CA ARG A 273 2.90 -18.24 14.32
C ARG A 273 1.49 -17.63 14.27
N ILE A 274 1.38 -16.40 14.77
CA ILE A 274 0.15 -15.60 14.80
C ILE A 274 -0.39 -15.31 13.38
N LEU A 275 0.48 -15.35 12.37
CA LEU A 275 0.14 -15.07 10.97
C LEU A 275 -0.02 -16.32 10.08
N ASN A 276 0.29 -17.54 10.54
CA ASN A 276 0.30 -18.74 9.68
C ASN A 276 -0.32 -20.03 10.27
N GLU A 277 -0.55 -20.18 11.58
CA GLU A 277 -1.06 -21.45 12.14
C GLU A 277 -2.59 -21.67 11.96
N CYS A 278 -3.07 -21.48 10.74
CA CYS A 278 -4.23 -22.24 10.27
C CYS A 278 -3.87 -23.75 10.28
N GLN A 279 -4.69 -24.55 10.98
CA GLN A 279 -4.75 -26.03 10.97
C GLN A 279 -3.89 -26.86 11.97
N SER A 280 -3.16 -26.32 12.95
CA SER A 280 -2.55 -27.19 14.00
C SER A 280 -2.42 -26.60 15.42
N GLN A 281 -3.37 -26.95 16.27
CA GLN A 281 -3.42 -26.70 17.74
C GLN A 281 -3.30 -25.24 18.20
N VAL A 282 -4.46 -24.61 18.37
CA VAL A 282 -4.60 -23.40 19.20
C VAL A 282 -4.25 -23.74 20.66
N PRO A 283 -3.31 -23.03 21.32
CA PRO A 283 -3.02 -23.22 22.75
C PRO A 283 -4.19 -22.77 23.62
N LEU A 284 -4.35 -23.35 24.82
CA LEU A 284 -5.42 -22.93 25.74
C LEU A 284 -5.09 -21.54 26.32
N ARG A 285 -6.13 -20.74 26.61
CA ARG A 285 -6.01 -19.40 27.22
C ARG A 285 -5.07 -19.37 28.43
N GLY A 286 -5.13 -20.40 29.29
CA GLY A 286 -4.26 -20.53 30.47
C GLY A 286 -2.81 -20.92 30.17
N ASP A 287 -2.51 -21.50 29.00
CA ASP A 287 -1.13 -21.70 28.54
C ASP A 287 -0.55 -20.38 28.01
N VAL A 288 -1.31 -19.67 27.17
CA VAL A 288 -0.93 -18.37 26.57
C VAL A 288 -0.55 -17.35 27.66
N HIS A 289 -1.42 -17.18 28.66
CA HIS A 289 -1.20 -16.27 29.80
C HIS A 289 -0.09 -16.71 30.75
N ARG A 290 0.27 -18.00 30.79
CA ARG A 290 1.39 -18.50 31.60
C ARG A 290 2.72 -18.25 30.90
N ASP A 291 2.80 -18.56 29.62
CA ASP A 291 4.04 -18.59 28.84
C ASP A 291 4.35 -17.25 28.12
N GLY A 292 3.44 -16.28 28.26
CA GLY A 292 3.57 -14.91 27.74
C GLY A 292 3.52 -14.83 26.22
N ASP A 293 2.78 -15.72 25.57
CA ASP A 293 2.61 -15.71 24.12
C ASP A 293 1.72 -14.54 23.68
N TYR A 294 2.13 -13.84 22.60
CA TYR A 294 1.34 -12.75 22.05
C TYR A 294 0.06 -13.29 21.40
N HIS A 295 -1.06 -12.60 21.64
CA HIS A 295 -2.36 -12.95 21.12
C HIS A 295 -3.19 -11.69 20.83
N ARG A 296 -4.41 -11.84 20.29
CA ARG A 296 -5.30 -10.70 19.99
C ARG A 296 -6.54 -10.70 20.88
N ALA A 297 -6.98 -9.50 21.25
CA ALA A 297 -8.20 -9.25 21.99
C ALA A 297 -8.98 -8.08 21.38
N VAL A 298 -10.27 -8.01 21.71
CA VAL A 298 -11.15 -6.89 21.34
C VAL A 298 -11.61 -6.16 22.61
N HIS A 299 -11.69 -4.83 22.52
CA HIS A 299 -12.13 -3.98 23.62
C HIS A 299 -13.23 -3.04 23.15
N VAL A 300 -14.47 -3.29 23.57
CA VAL A 300 -15.65 -2.54 23.13
C VAL A 300 -16.07 -1.54 24.19
N TRP A 301 -16.14 -0.27 23.82
CA TRP A 301 -16.63 0.82 24.66
C TRP A 301 -18.02 1.27 24.23
N ILE A 302 -18.96 1.39 25.17
CA ILE A 302 -20.25 2.06 24.96
C ILE A 302 -20.14 3.51 25.44
N PHE A 303 -20.42 4.46 24.55
CA PHE A 303 -20.52 5.88 24.87
C PHE A 303 -21.95 6.40 24.61
N ALA A 304 -22.57 7.02 25.61
CA ALA A 304 -23.90 7.61 25.51
C ALA A 304 -23.79 9.11 25.18
N GLU A 305 -24.21 9.49 23.97
CA GLU A 305 -24.08 10.86 23.44
C GLU A 305 -24.81 11.91 24.30
N SER A 306 -26.04 11.63 24.74
CA SER A 306 -26.88 12.61 25.44
C SER A 306 -26.44 12.93 26.88
N THR A 307 -25.69 12.03 27.53
CA THR A 307 -25.16 12.23 28.89
C THR A 307 -23.64 12.41 28.94
N GLN A 308 -22.93 12.13 27.85
CA GLN A 308 -21.45 12.12 27.77
C GLN A 308 -20.81 11.09 28.71
N GLU A 309 -21.47 9.94 28.89
CA GLU A 309 -21.05 8.86 29.79
C GLU A 309 -20.53 7.64 29.05
N LEU A 310 -19.55 6.96 29.65
CA LEU A 310 -19.11 5.62 29.26
C LEU A 310 -19.82 4.56 30.11
N LEU A 311 -20.21 3.43 29.53
CA LEU A 311 -20.56 2.25 30.32
C LEU A 311 -19.28 1.55 30.79
N LEU A 312 -19.18 1.26 32.08
CA LEU A 312 -18.16 0.38 32.63
C LEU A 312 -18.80 -0.90 33.16
N GLN A 313 -18.16 -2.03 32.92
CA GLN A 313 -18.52 -3.30 33.55
C GLN A 313 -17.73 -3.52 34.83
N ARG A 314 -18.26 -4.28 35.78
CA ARG A 314 -17.52 -4.77 36.95
C ARG A 314 -17.19 -6.23 36.74
N ARG A 315 -15.90 -6.53 36.62
CA ARG A 315 -15.38 -7.88 36.43
C ARG A 315 -15.82 -8.80 37.57
N ALA A 316 -16.20 -10.03 37.26
CA ALA A 316 -16.66 -10.98 38.28
C ALA A 316 -15.55 -11.32 39.30
N ASP A 317 -15.95 -11.61 40.54
CA ASP A 317 -15.01 -11.93 41.64
C ASP A 317 -14.21 -13.22 41.39
N CYS A 318 -14.62 -14.04 40.42
CA CYS A 318 -13.96 -15.27 39.99
C CYS A 318 -12.96 -15.10 38.82
N LYS A 319 -12.68 -13.89 38.35
CA LYS A 319 -11.72 -13.64 37.26
C LYS A 319 -10.26 -13.74 37.74
N ASP A 320 -9.41 -14.42 36.98
CA ASP A 320 -7.96 -14.49 37.24
C ASP A 320 -7.25 -13.13 37.12
N SER A 321 -7.83 -12.20 36.37
CA SER A 321 -7.32 -10.84 36.16
C SER A 321 -8.31 -9.78 36.65
N TRP A 322 -7.84 -8.93 37.56
CA TRP A 322 -8.56 -7.78 38.13
C TRP A 322 -9.99 -8.06 38.66
N PRO A 323 -10.22 -9.12 39.45
CA PRO A 323 -11.56 -9.46 39.96
C PRO A 323 -12.17 -8.32 40.78
N GLY A 324 -13.47 -8.07 40.58
CA GLY A 324 -14.25 -7.06 41.30
C GLY A 324 -14.04 -5.60 40.87
N LEU A 325 -13.07 -5.30 40.00
CA LEU A 325 -12.78 -3.93 39.54
C LEU A 325 -13.69 -3.47 38.39
N TRP A 326 -13.80 -2.15 38.24
CA TRP A 326 -14.50 -1.50 37.12
C TRP A 326 -13.60 -1.36 35.89
N ASP A 327 -14.16 -1.67 34.72
CA ASP A 327 -13.43 -2.04 33.50
C ASP A 327 -14.19 -1.64 32.22
N ILE A 328 -13.57 -1.86 31.06
CA ILE A 328 -14.10 -1.69 29.69
C ILE A 328 -15.52 -2.27 29.57
N SER A 329 -16.38 -1.69 28.71
CA SER A 329 -17.78 -2.14 28.59
C SER A 329 -17.93 -3.62 28.22
N SER A 330 -17.07 -4.14 27.35
CA SER A 330 -16.92 -5.57 27.04
C SER A 330 -15.51 -5.86 26.49
N ALA A 331 -14.93 -7.03 26.80
CA ALA A 331 -13.54 -7.37 26.50
C ALA A 331 -13.31 -8.89 26.37
N GLY A 332 -12.76 -9.36 25.23
CA GLY A 332 -12.51 -10.78 25.03
C GLY A 332 -11.55 -11.15 23.90
N HIS A 333 -11.38 -12.46 23.65
CA HIS A 333 -10.29 -13.01 22.84
C HIS A 333 -10.74 -13.36 21.43
N ILE A 334 -9.93 -12.97 20.44
CA ILE A 334 -10.17 -13.36 19.04
C ILE A 334 -9.82 -14.85 18.90
N SER A 335 -10.83 -15.68 18.63
CA SER A 335 -10.64 -17.11 18.37
C SER A 335 -9.96 -17.34 17.02
N ALA A 336 -9.25 -18.46 16.86
CA ALA A 336 -8.61 -18.79 15.58
C ALA A 336 -9.67 -19.03 14.49
N GLY A 337 -9.73 -18.11 13.52
CA GLY A 337 -10.72 -18.07 12.44
C GLY A 337 -11.74 -16.93 12.60
N ASP A 338 -12.03 -16.48 13.82
CA ASP A 338 -12.90 -15.32 14.02
C ASP A 338 -12.19 -14.04 13.56
N SER A 339 -12.93 -13.12 12.93
CA SER A 339 -12.43 -11.76 12.69
C SER A 339 -12.65 -10.87 13.91
N SER A 340 -11.95 -9.75 13.96
CA SER A 340 -12.01 -8.79 15.08
C SER A 340 -13.42 -8.24 15.29
N LEU A 341 -14.14 -7.90 14.21
CA LEU A 341 -15.49 -7.37 14.29
C LEU A 341 -16.51 -8.44 14.72
N THR A 342 -16.38 -9.67 14.21
CA THR A 342 -17.21 -10.82 14.66
C THR A 342 -16.96 -11.13 16.13
N THR A 343 -15.71 -11.08 16.59
CA THR A 343 -15.36 -11.23 18.02
C THR A 343 -15.99 -10.11 18.85
N ALA A 344 -15.87 -8.85 18.42
CA ALA A 344 -16.45 -7.69 19.12
C ALA A 344 -17.98 -7.80 19.22
N GLN A 345 -18.67 -8.31 18.19
CA GLN A 345 -20.11 -8.59 18.26
C GLN A 345 -20.43 -9.75 19.22
N ARG A 346 -19.62 -10.83 19.22
CA ARG A 346 -19.85 -12.00 20.07
C ARG A 346 -19.67 -11.67 21.56
N GLU A 347 -18.52 -11.14 21.97
CA GLU A 347 -18.23 -10.83 23.38
C GLU A 347 -19.26 -9.83 23.93
N PHE A 348 -19.65 -8.83 23.13
CA PHE A 348 -20.66 -7.83 23.48
C PHE A 348 -22.08 -8.42 23.63
N HIS A 349 -22.41 -9.48 22.91
CA HIS A 349 -23.63 -10.25 23.14
C HIS A 349 -23.51 -11.15 24.38
N GLU A 350 -22.39 -11.85 24.54
CA GLU A 350 -22.18 -12.83 25.61
C GLU A 350 -22.08 -12.16 27.00
N GLU A 351 -21.22 -11.15 27.17
CA GLU A 351 -21.02 -10.46 28.45
C GLU A 351 -22.21 -9.59 28.88
N LEU A 352 -22.84 -8.88 27.94
CA LEU A 352 -23.84 -7.83 28.23
C LEU A 352 -25.27 -8.17 27.80
N GLY A 353 -25.47 -9.16 26.93
CA GLY A 353 -26.78 -9.49 26.35
C GLY A 353 -27.28 -8.48 25.32
N VAL A 354 -26.38 -7.77 24.63
CA VAL A 354 -26.71 -6.71 23.66
C VAL A 354 -26.36 -7.15 22.24
N ASN A 355 -27.36 -7.22 21.37
CA ASN A 355 -27.22 -7.52 19.94
C ASN A 355 -27.19 -6.22 19.12
N LEU A 356 -26.08 -5.99 18.41
CA LEU A 356 -25.91 -4.88 17.48
C LEU A 356 -25.34 -5.39 16.13
N PRO A 357 -25.75 -4.79 14.99
CA PRO A 357 -25.20 -5.12 13.69
C PRO A 357 -23.77 -4.59 13.55
N LYS A 358 -23.04 -5.10 12.55
CA LYS A 358 -21.63 -4.77 12.30
C LYS A 358 -21.36 -3.27 12.16
N ASP A 359 -22.33 -2.51 11.62
CA ASP A 359 -22.23 -1.06 11.48
C ASP A 359 -22.57 -0.24 12.74
N ALA A 360 -22.60 -0.86 13.93
CA ALA A 360 -22.63 -0.15 15.22
C ALA A 360 -21.24 0.00 15.87
N PHE A 361 -20.23 -0.76 15.41
CA PHE A 361 -18.92 -0.88 16.05
C PHE A 361 -17.85 -0.12 15.25
N GLU A 362 -17.34 0.98 15.78
CA GLU A 362 -16.28 1.75 15.13
C GLU A 362 -14.90 1.33 15.65
N LEU A 363 -14.06 0.72 14.81
CA LEU A 363 -12.65 0.48 15.16
C LEU A 363 -11.93 1.83 15.23
N ILE A 364 -11.53 2.26 16.43
CA ILE A 364 -10.91 3.58 16.65
C ILE A 364 -9.38 3.52 16.65
N PHE A 365 -8.76 2.46 17.17
CA PHE A 365 -7.32 2.19 17.09
C PHE A 365 -7.00 0.73 17.44
N VAL A 366 -5.80 0.28 17.09
CA VAL A 366 -5.22 -1.02 17.48
C VAL A 366 -3.89 -0.75 18.18
N PHE A 367 -3.62 -1.42 19.31
CA PHE A 367 -2.37 -1.24 20.05
C PHE A 367 -1.89 -2.52 20.74
N LEU A 368 -0.58 -2.61 20.98
CA LEU A 368 0.01 -3.67 21.81
C LEU A 368 0.01 -3.25 23.29
N GLN A 369 -0.50 -4.12 24.16
CA GLN A 369 -0.37 -4.04 25.61
C GLN A 369 0.48 -5.21 26.12
N GLU A 370 1.46 -4.92 26.96
CA GLU A 370 2.26 -5.91 27.67
C GLU A 370 2.13 -5.64 29.17
N CYS A 371 1.52 -6.55 29.94
CA CYS A 371 1.47 -6.42 31.39
C CYS A 371 1.63 -7.76 32.11
N ALA A 372 2.24 -7.73 33.30
CA ALA A 372 2.49 -8.90 34.12
C ALA A 372 1.82 -8.71 35.50
N ILE A 373 0.82 -9.54 35.80
CA ILE A 373 0.04 -9.47 37.03
C ILE A 373 0.22 -10.74 37.88
N ASN A 374 -0.35 -10.77 39.08
CA ASN A 374 -0.29 -11.91 40.01
C ASN A 374 1.16 -12.36 40.35
N ASP A 375 2.05 -11.40 40.59
CA ASP A 375 3.52 -11.55 40.74
C ASP A 375 4.23 -12.12 39.50
N GLY A 376 3.74 -11.81 38.30
CA GLY A 376 4.29 -12.31 37.04
C GLY A 376 3.91 -13.76 36.72
N LYS A 377 2.88 -14.32 37.39
CA LYS A 377 2.30 -15.64 37.08
C LYS A 377 1.28 -15.60 35.94
N PHE A 378 0.86 -14.39 35.55
CA PHE A 378 -0.06 -14.12 34.46
C PHE A 378 0.56 -13.00 33.62
N ILE A 379 1.01 -13.32 32.41
CA ILE A 379 1.71 -12.45 31.47
C ILE A 379 0.78 -12.23 30.28
N ASN A 380 0.28 -11.01 30.16
CA ASN A 380 -0.79 -10.64 29.25
C ASN A 380 -0.22 -9.73 28.16
N ASN A 381 0.07 -10.34 27.00
CA ASN A 381 0.70 -9.70 25.85
C ASN A 381 -0.33 -9.65 24.70
N GLU A 382 -1.15 -8.62 24.67
CA GLU A 382 -2.35 -8.54 23.81
C GLU A 382 -2.23 -7.43 22.77
N TYR A 383 -2.47 -7.78 21.50
CA TYR A 383 -2.83 -6.83 20.46
C TYR A 383 -4.32 -6.55 20.56
N ASN A 384 -4.66 -5.36 21.03
CA ASN A 384 -6.00 -4.92 21.38
C ASN A 384 -6.61 -4.09 20.25
N ASP A 385 -7.68 -4.60 19.65
CA ASP A 385 -8.52 -3.88 18.70
C ASP A 385 -9.62 -3.13 19.49
N VAL A 386 -9.53 -1.80 19.52
CA VAL A 386 -10.43 -0.98 20.33
C VAL A 386 -11.60 -0.48 19.48
N TYR A 387 -12.81 -0.88 19.86
CA TYR A 387 -14.06 -0.50 19.23
C TYR A 387 -14.85 0.49 20.09
N LEU A 388 -15.55 1.42 19.44
CA LEU A 388 -16.47 2.36 20.05
C LEU A 388 -17.88 2.17 19.48
N VAL A 389 -18.83 1.89 20.36
CA VAL A 389 -20.28 1.89 20.10
C VAL A 389 -20.84 3.19 20.66
N THR A 390 -21.36 4.07 19.80
CA THR A 390 -22.06 5.29 20.25
C THR A 390 -23.57 5.04 20.31
N THR A 391 -24.15 5.09 21.51
CA THR A 391 -25.60 5.14 21.71
C THR A 391 -26.05 6.60 21.82
N ARG A 392 -27.29 6.90 21.40
CA ARG A 392 -27.85 8.24 21.54
C ARG A 392 -28.08 8.58 23.01
N ASP A 393 -28.67 7.64 23.73
CA ASP A 393 -29.04 7.72 25.15
C ASP A 393 -28.47 6.51 25.90
N PRO A 394 -28.31 6.57 27.24
CA PRO A 394 -27.93 5.43 28.04
C PRO A 394 -28.90 4.24 27.90
N ILE A 395 -28.34 3.03 27.77
CA ILE A 395 -29.13 1.78 27.80
C ILE A 395 -29.68 1.61 29.23
N PRO A 396 -30.99 1.42 29.43
CA PRO A 396 -31.55 1.20 30.76
C PRO A 396 -30.91 -0.03 31.42
N LEU A 397 -30.42 0.10 32.67
CA LEU A 397 -29.64 -0.96 33.34
C LEU A 397 -30.37 -2.31 33.44
N GLY A 398 -31.71 -2.33 33.37
CA GLY A 398 -32.53 -3.56 33.35
C GLY A 398 -32.70 -4.23 31.97
N ALA A 399 -32.15 -3.64 30.90
CA ALA A 399 -32.16 -4.16 29.53
C ALA A 399 -30.97 -5.09 29.21
N PHE A 400 -29.90 -5.00 30.00
CA PHE A 400 -28.76 -5.91 29.91
C PHE A 400 -29.13 -7.30 30.43
N THR A 401 -28.44 -8.32 29.92
CA THR A 401 -28.49 -9.71 30.42
C THR A 401 -27.05 -10.14 30.65
N LEU A 402 -26.55 -9.93 31.86
CA LEU A 402 -25.13 -10.09 32.19
C LEU A 402 -24.73 -11.56 32.34
N GLN A 403 -23.58 -11.94 31.79
CA GLN A 403 -22.96 -13.24 32.04
C GLN A 403 -22.30 -13.27 33.42
N GLU A 404 -22.93 -13.91 34.40
CA GLU A 404 -22.49 -13.89 35.82
C GLU A 404 -21.04 -14.39 36.07
N THR A 405 -20.47 -15.20 35.16
CA THR A 405 -19.08 -15.68 35.24
C THR A 405 -18.03 -14.66 34.81
N GLU A 406 -18.44 -13.63 34.07
CA GLU A 406 -17.59 -12.57 33.52
C GLU A 406 -17.91 -11.20 34.15
N VAL A 407 -19.21 -10.89 34.28
CA VAL A 407 -19.72 -9.57 34.64
C VAL A 407 -20.62 -9.63 35.88
N SER A 408 -20.27 -8.86 36.90
CA SER A 408 -21.00 -8.78 38.18
C SER A 408 -21.74 -7.47 38.43
N ALA A 409 -21.61 -6.47 37.56
CA ALA A 409 -22.46 -5.26 37.48
C ALA A 409 -22.11 -4.45 36.22
N VAL A 410 -22.95 -3.48 35.85
CA VAL A 410 -22.62 -2.41 34.90
C VAL A 410 -23.05 -1.05 35.46
N LYS A 411 -22.34 0.02 35.10
CA LYS A 411 -22.68 1.42 35.47
C LYS A 411 -22.32 2.38 34.35
N TYR A 412 -22.97 3.55 34.33
CA TYR A 412 -22.50 4.70 33.56
C TYR A 412 -21.62 5.61 34.44
N ILE A 413 -20.69 6.34 33.82
CA ILE A 413 -19.84 7.36 34.43
C ILE A 413 -19.43 8.40 33.38
N GLY A 414 -19.35 9.68 33.75
CA GLY A 414 -18.89 10.74 32.83
C GLY A 414 -17.47 10.49 32.34
N TYR A 415 -17.20 10.64 31.03
CA TYR A 415 -15.90 10.22 30.47
C TYR A 415 -14.69 10.96 31.08
N GLU A 416 -14.84 12.26 31.39
CA GLU A 416 -13.80 13.05 32.06
C GLU A 416 -13.63 12.68 33.55
N GLU A 417 -14.70 12.23 34.22
CA GLU A 417 -14.61 11.72 35.60
C GLU A 417 -13.78 10.43 35.61
N TYR A 418 -14.07 9.50 34.70
CA TYR A 418 -13.30 8.27 34.54
C TYR A 418 -11.84 8.54 34.14
N ARG A 419 -11.58 9.44 33.18
CA ARG A 419 -10.22 9.92 32.85
C ARG A 419 -9.50 10.47 34.08
N SER A 420 -10.20 11.20 34.94
CA SER A 420 -9.66 11.74 36.19
C SER A 420 -9.48 10.71 37.31
N LEU A 421 -10.13 9.55 37.25
CA LEU A 421 -9.96 8.45 38.23
C LEU A 421 -8.79 7.55 37.82
N LEU A 422 -8.68 7.21 36.54
CA LEU A 422 -7.49 6.54 35.98
C LEU A 422 -6.22 7.37 36.23
N GLY A 423 -6.26 8.68 35.95
CA GLY A 423 -5.16 9.61 36.25
C GLY A 423 -4.86 9.85 37.73
N LYS A 424 -5.55 9.17 38.65
CA LYS A 424 -5.26 9.13 40.10
C LYS A 424 -4.90 7.73 40.60
N GLU A 425 -4.83 6.74 39.70
CA GLU A 425 -4.63 5.32 40.03
C GLU A 425 -5.67 4.80 41.05
N ASP A 426 -6.95 5.17 40.86
CA ASP A 426 -8.03 4.77 41.78
C ASP A 426 -8.18 3.23 41.83
N PRO A 427 -8.02 2.59 43.01
CA PRO A 427 -7.95 1.13 43.13
C PRO A 427 -9.28 0.41 42.90
N GLY A 428 -10.38 1.13 42.64
CA GLY A 428 -11.65 0.55 42.21
C GLY A 428 -11.71 0.22 40.71
N TYR A 429 -10.69 0.57 39.93
CA TYR A 429 -10.70 0.48 38.46
C TYR A 429 -9.47 -0.27 37.93
N VAL A 430 -9.60 -0.88 36.75
CA VAL A 430 -8.45 -1.45 36.03
C VAL A 430 -7.47 -0.32 35.64
N PRO A 431 -6.17 -0.43 35.95
CA PRO A 431 -5.22 0.68 35.82
C PRO A 431 -4.75 0.89 34.37
N TYR A 432 -5.60 1.52 33.56
CA TYR A 432 -5.27 1.93 32.19
C TYR A 432 -4.54 3.29 32.16
N ASP A 433 -3.41 3.34 31.45
CA ASP A 433 -2.63 4.56 31.29
C ASP A 433 -3.31 5.56 30.33
N ILE A 434 -3.65 6.73 30.88
CA ILE A 434 -4.27 7.86 30.17
C ILE A 434 -3.28 8.69 29.33
N ASN A 435 -1.98 8.50 29.50
CA ASN A 435 -0.92 9.11 28.69
C ASN A 435 -0.49 8.19 27.55
N GLY A 436 -0.67 6.89 27.74
CA GLY A 436 -0.53 5.85 26.73
C GLY A 436 -1.74 5.75 25.80
N GLN A 437 -1.93 4.56 25.23
CA GLN A 437 -2.84 4.34 24.09
C GLN A 437 -4.31 4.67 24.41
N TYR A 438 -4.78 4.44 25.64
CA TYR A 438 -6.15 4.79 26.05
C TYR A 438 -6.41 6.29 26.16
N GLY A 439 -5.38 7.15 26.20
CA GLY A 439 -5.54 8.60 26.04
C GLY A 439 -6.27 8.96 24.74
N GLN A 440 -6.06 8.18 23.67
CA GLN A 440 -6.68 8.40 22.36
C GLN A 440 -8.20 8.22 22.38
N LEU A 441 -8.76 7.31 23.19
CA LEU A 441 -10.21 7.16 23.34
C LEU A 441 -10.85 8.46 23.83
N PHE A 442 -10.30 9.03 24.91
CA PHE A 442 -10.79 10.27 25.49
C PHE A 442 -10.61 11.46 24.55
N ASP A 443 -9.49 11.53 23.84
CA ASP A 443 -9.22 12.62 22.89
C ASP A 443 -10.07 12.51 21.61
N VAL A 444 -10.40 11.29 21.16
CA VAL A 444 -11.37 11.02 20.08
C VAL A 444 -12.78 11.47 20.48
N ILE A 445 -13.27 11.10 21.66
CA ILE A 445 -14.56 11.55 22.20
C ILE A 445 -14.57 13.09 22.31
N THR A 446 -13.54 13.66 22.94
CA THR A 446 -13.40 15.12 23.12
C THR A 446 -13.39 15.86 21.78
N LYS A 447 -12.66 15.37 20.77
CA LYS A 447 -12.58 16.00 19.43
C LYS A 447 -13.92 15.96 18.68
N ARG A 448 -14.77 14.96 18.93
CA ARG A 448 -16.05 14.76 18.25
C ARG A 448 -17.20 15.55 18.87
N TYR A 449 -17.33 15.50 20.20
CA TYR A 449 -18.51 16.00 20.91
C TYR A 449 -18.33 17.40 21.55
N LYS A 450 -17.11 17.95 21.56
CA LYS A 450 -16.87 19.34 21.95
C LYS A 450 -17.47 20.31 20.91
N GLU A 451 -18.43 21.12 21.35
CA GLU A 451 -19.11 22.09 20.49
C GLU A 451 -18.15 23.10 19.86
N ASN A 452 -17.99 23.04 18.54
CA ASN A 452 -17.27 24.04 17.75
C ASN A 452 -17.88 24.19 16.35
N THR A 453 -19.20 24.38 16.29
CA THR A 453 -20.01 24.47 15.06
C THR A 453 -19.47 25.51 14.08
N SER A 454 -18.91 26.62 14.57
CA SER A 454 -18.35 27.70 13.74
C SER A 454 -17.07 27.29 13.00
N GLU A 455 -16.10 26.67 13.67
CA GLU A 455 -14.87 26.20 13.01
C GLU A 455 -15.16 25.06 12.04
N ARG A 456 -16.03 24.12 12.44
CA ARG A 456 -16.48 23.02 11.56
C ARG A 456 -17.17 23.55 10.29
N SER A 457 -18.04 24.56 10.43
CA SER A 457 -18.69 25.21 9.28
C SER A 457 -17.67 25.92 8.38
N LEU A 458 -16.70 26.62 8.96
CA LEU A 458 -15.66 27.33 8.21
C LEU A 458 -14.73 26.38 7.44
N ASN A 459 -14.42 25.22 8.01
CA ASN A 459 -13.63 24.17 7.34
C ASN A 459 -14.39 23.62 6.12
N VAL A 460 -15.63 23.14 6.30
CA VAL A 460 -16.45 22.63 5.18
C VAL A 460 -16.73 23.73 4.15
N GLN A 461 -16.86 25.00 4.54
CA GLN A 461 -16.90 26.13 3.60
C GLN A 461 -15.58 26.37 2.86
N LYS A 462 -14.40 26.14 3.46
CA LYS A 462 -13.12 26.20 2.72
C LYS A 462 -13.07 25.09 1.67
N LYS A 463 -13.46 23.86 2.04
CA LYS A 463 -13.49 22.72 1.11
C LYS A 463 -14.52 22.92 -0.02
N LEU A 464 -15.73 23.39 0.28
CA LEU A 464 -16.74 23.74 -0.74
C LEU A 464 -16.27 24.82 -1.71
N ARG A 465 -15.48 25.82 -1.27
CA ARG A 465 -14.90 26.85 -2.17
C ARG A 465 -13.87 26.30 -3.15
N GLN A 466 -13.40 25.06 -3.02
CA GLN A 466 -12.59 24.39 -4.04
C GLN A 466 -13.42 24.03 -5.29
N TYR A 467 -14.75 24.14 -5.29
CA TYR A 467 -15.60 23.81 -6.43
C TYR A 467 -16.48 24.98 -6.86
N ALA A 468 -16.45 25.33 -8.16
CA ALA A 468 -17.33 26.34 -8.74
C ALA A 468 -18.72 25.75 -9.07
N PRO A 469 -19.84 26.25 -8.52
CA PRO A 469 -21.16 25.84 -8.96
C PRO A 469 -21.43 26.34 -10.40
N VAL A 470 -21.79 25.44 -11.30
CA VAL A 470 -22.04 25.74 -12.73
C VAL A 470 -23.35 25.09 -13.20
N SER A 471 -24.16 25.82 -13.95
CA SER A 471 -25.30 25.26 -14.70
C SER A 471 -24.80 24.72 -16.04
N LEU A 472 -24.85 23.41 -16.23
CA LEU A 472 -24.54 22.78 -17.51
C LEU A 472 -25.81 22.72 -18.34
N ASN A 473 -25.88 23.64 -19.30
CA ASN A 473 -26.92 23.66 -20.32
C ASN A 473 -26.36 22.99 -21.58
N ALA A 474 -27.21 22.24 -22.29
CA ALA A 474 -26.91 21.64 -23.58
C ALA A 474 -28.00 22.05 -24.57
N GLU A 475 -27.64 22.43 -25.79
CA GLU A 475 -28.64 22.79 -26.80
C GLU A 475 -29.31 21.53 -27.36
N LEU A 476 -30.53 21.23 -26.93
CA LEU A 476 -31.34 20.13 -27.47
C LEU A 476 -31.87 20.40 -28.91
N THR A 477 -31.34 21.42 -29.58
CA THR A 477 -31.76 21.88 -30.91
C THR A 477 -31.41 20.84 -31.98
N GLY A 478 -32.42 20.17 -32.50
CA GLY A 478 -32.26 19.13 -33.52
C GLY A 478 -32.45 17.70 -33.01
N LEU A 479 -32.79 17.52 -31.73
CA LEU A 479 -33.49 16.33 -31.24
C LEU A 479 -34.98 16.40 -31.64
N SER A 480 -35.55 15.28 -32.08
CA SER A 480 -37.00 15.13 -32.24
C SER A 480 -37.69 15.01 -30.87
N ASP A 481 -39.02 15.07 -30.85
CA ASP A 481 -39.76 14.91 -29.60
C ASP A 481 -39.67 13.47 -29.06
N VAL A 482 -39.54 12.47 -29.94
CA VAL A 482 -39.28 11.07 -29.58
C VAL A 482 -37.89 10.91 -28.93
N ASP A 483 -36.87 11.63 -29.42
CA ASP A 483 -35.55 11.63 -28.81
C ASP A 483 -35.59 12.24 -27.39
N LYS A 484 -36.45 13.24 -27.14
CA LYS A 484 -36.63 13.85 -25.82
C LYS A 484 -37.37 12.91 -24.85
N GLU A 485 -38.39 12.20 -25.32
CA GLU A 485 -39.07 11.14 -24.55
C GLU A 485 -38.09 10.03 -24.16
N ALA A 486 -37.26 9.57 -25.11
CA ALA A 486 -36.20 8.60 -24.87
C ALA A 486 -35.14 9.13 -23.88
N LEU A 487 -34.69 10.38 -24.04
CA LEU A 487 -33.75 11.05 -23.14
C LEU A 487 -34.28 11.14 -21.71
N ALA A 488 -35.57 11.47 -21.52
CA ALA A 488 -36.20 11.50 -20.20
C ALA A 488 -36.24 10.11 -19.53
N LEU A 489 -36.44 9.02 -20.30
CA LEU A 489 -36.36 7.65 -19.79
C LEU A 489 -34.92 7.22 -19.47
N VAL A 490 -33.95 7.61 -20.30
CA VAL A 490 -32.52 7.36 -20.08
C VAL A 490 -32.02 8.07 -18.82
N ILE A 491 -32.42 9.33 -18.59
CA ILE A 491 -32.07 10.08 -17.37
C ILE A 491 -32.68 9.38 -16.13
N LYS A 492 -33.93 8.88 -16.21
CA LYS A 492 -34.57 8.10 -15.13
C LYS A 492 -33.85 6.76 -14.84
N ALA A 493 -33.24 6.13 -15.85
CA ALA A 493 -32.36 4.98 -15.62
C ALA A 493 -31.01 5.40 -15.01
N ALA A 494 -30.44 6.51 -15.48
CA ALA A 494 -29.19 7.05 -14.97
C ALA A 494 -29.26 7.43 -13.48
N THR A 495 -30.37 7.98 -12.98
CA THR A 495 -30.50 8.31 -11.53
C THR A 495 -30.31 7.10 -10.61
N ILE A 496 -30.54 5.87 -11.09
CA ILE A 496 -30.35 4.63 -10.33
C ILE A 496 -28.86 4.36 -10.06
N MET A 497 -27.95 4.85 -10.92
CA MET A 497 -26.51 4.65 -10.75
C MET A 497 -25.98 5.29 -9.46
N ASP A 498 -26.60 6.39 -8.98
CA ASP A 498 -26.26 6.98 -7.69
C ASP A 498 -26.59 6.04 -6.51
N GLU A 499 -27.76 5.39 -6.52
CA GLU A 499 -28.17 4.43 -5.48
C GLU A 499 -27.19 3.24 -5.39
N ILE A 500 -26.80 2.71 -6.55
CA ILE A 500 -25.85 1.59 -6.67
C ILE A 500 -24.45 2.04 -6.24
N PHE A 501 -23.97 3.16 -6.77
CA PHE A 501 -22.63 3.65 -6.50
C PHE A 501 -22.42 3.99 -5.02
N HIS A 502 -23.41 4.63 -4.37
CA HIS A 502 -23.34 4.86 -2.92
C HIS A 502 -23.12 3.56 -2.14
N LEU A 503 -23.81 2.47 -2.52
CA LEU A 503 -23.65 1.15 -1.90
C LEU A 503 -22.28 0.51 -2.21
N GLN A 504 -21.75 0.67 -3.43
CA GLN A 504 -20.42 0.18 -3.82
C GLN A 504 -19.30 0.86 -3.01
N VAL A 505 -19.39 2.18 -2.79
CA VAL A 505 -18.43 2.97 -2.00
C VAL A 505 -18.33 2.47 -0.55
N TRP A 506 -19.48 2.30 0.13
CA TRP A 506 -19.51 1.79 1.52
C TRP A 506 -20.93 1.35 1.93
N HIS A 507 -21.04 0.22 2.65
CA HIS A 507 -22.33 -0.43 2.95
C HIS A 507 -23.38 0.46 3.63
N SER A 508 -22.97 1.38 4.52
CA SER A 508 -23.89 2.27 5.25
C SER A 508 -23.94 3.70 4.67
N ASN A 509 -23.29 3.94 3.53
CA ASN A 509 -23.31 5.22 2.83
C ASN A 509 -24.73 5.65 2.38
N PRO A 510 -25.64 4.76 1.93
CA PRO A 510 -27.03 5.16 1.64
C PRO A 510 -27.78 5.66 2.88
N ALA A 511 -27.58 5.01 4.04
CA ALA A 511 -28.19 5.45 5.29
C ALA A 511 -27.63 6.81 5.75
N LEU A 512 -26.33 7.04 5.56
CA LEU A 512 -25.69 8.34 5.83
C LEU A 512 -26.20 9.44 4.88
N ARG A 513 -26.32 9.15 3.59
CA ARG A 513 -26.90 10.07 2.58
C ARG A 513 -28.28 10.54 3.00
N ASP A 514 -29.18 9.62 3.29
CA ASP A 514 -30.58 9.96 3.53
C ASP A 514 -30.76 10.73 4.85
N TRP A 515 -29.97 10.39 5.88
CA TRP A 515 -29.91 11.17 7.14
C TRP A 515 -29.33 12.58 6.94
N LEU A 516 -28.26 12.74 6.15
CA LEU A 516 -27.70 14.06 5.82
C LEU A 516 -28.69 14.90 4.98
N LYS A 517 -29.40 14.27 4.05
CA LYS A 517 -30.42 14.88 3.19
C LYS A 517 -31.62 15.38 3.99
N GLU A 518 -32.12 14.58 4.95
CA GLU A 518 -33.18 15.00 5.89
C GLU A 518 -32.70 16.16 6.76
N ARG A 519 -31.49 16.07 7.31
CA ARG A 519 -30.92 17.09 8.22
C ARG A 519 -30.41 18.35 7.55
N ALA A 520 -30.34 18.41 6.21
CA ALA A 520 -29.86 19.58 5.48
C ALA A 520 -30.65 20.88 5.77
N VAL A 521 -31.85 20.79 6.34
CA VAL A 521 -32.68 21.93 6.78
C VAL A 521 -32.55 22.25 8.27
N ALA A 522 -31.87 21.43 9.07
CA ALA A 522 -31.83 21.55 10.53
C ALA A 522 -30.80 22.58 11.04
N SER A 523 -29.68 22.75 10.34
CA SER A 523 -28.64 23.74 10.68
C SER A 523 -27.80 24.14 9.46
N GLU A 524 -27.14 25.29 9.51
CA GLU A 524 -26.17 25.70 8.47
C GLU A 524 -25.03 24.69 8.34
N LEU A 525 -24.53 24.13 9.45
CA LEU A 525 -23.50 23.09 9.41
C LEU A 525 -24.02 21.83 8.69
N ASP A 526 -25.23 21.36 8.99
CA ASP A 526 -25.78 20.16 8.35
C ASP A 526 -26.10 20.42 6.85
N ARG A 527 -26.52 21.64 6.49
CA ARG A 527 -26.65 22.09 5.08
C ARG A 527 -25.31 22.04 4.35
N LEU A 528 -24.22 22.47 4.98
CA LEU A 528 -22.86 22.43 4.43
C LEU A 528 -22.34 21.00 4.30
N LYS A 529 -22.55 20.14 5.32
CA LYS A 529 -22.22 18.71 5.25
C LYS A 529 -22.91 18.04 4.06
N TRP A 530 -24.23 18.26 3.89
CA TRP A 530 -24.98 17.70 2.77
C TRP A 530 -24.49 18.24 1.42
N ALA A 531 -24.23 19.54 1.31
CA ALA A 531 -23.71 20.14 0.08
C ALA A 531 -22.36 19.52 -0.33
N TYR A 532 -21.46 19.25 0.62
CA TYR A 532 -20.14 18.67 0.35
C TYR A 532 -20.20 17.15 0.15
N TYR A 533 -21.08 16.45 0.87
CA TYR A 533 -21.39 15.03 0.66
C TYR A 533 -21.85 14.75 -0.78
N LYS A 534 -22.76 15.58 -1.32
CA LYS A 534 -23.22 15.41 -2.71
C LYS A 534 -22.10 15.47 -3.76
N ILE A 535 -21.03 16.23 -3.50
CA ILE A 535 -19.89 16.35 -4.42
C ILE A 535 -19.04 15.07 -4.35
N ASN A 536 -18.71 14.60 -3.15
CA ASN A 536 -17.83 13.45 -2.95
C ASN A 536 -18.56 12.08 -3.00
N LYS A 537 -19.90 12.09 -3.06
CA LYS A 537 -20.85 10.96 -2.96
C LYS A 537 -20.58 10.00 -1.79
N SER A 538 -19.86 10.50 -0.81
CA SER A 538 -19.22 9.78 0.28
C SER A 538 -18.80 10.81 1.34
N PRO A 539 -18.40 10.37 2.55
CA PRO A 539 -17.96 11.27 3.61
C PRO A 539 -16.44 11.52 3.63
N TRP A 540 -15.72 11.10 2.60
CA TRP A 540 -14.28 11.28 2.40
C TRP A 540 -14.04 12.32 1.29
N SER A 541 -13.00 13.14 1.41
CA SER A 541 -12.69 14.19 0.42
C SER A 541 -11.96 13.65 -0.79
N CYS A 542 -12.53 13.83 -1.99
CA CYS A 542 -11.87 13.50 -3.26
C CYS A 542 -10.71 14.45 -3.62
N LEU A 543 -10.56 15.58 -2.92
CA LEU A 543 -9.44 16.53 -3.13
C LEU A 543 -8.40 16.52 -1.99
N ASP A 544 -8.72 15.94 -0.84
CA ASP A 544 -7.81 15.85 0.31
C ASP A 544 -7.52 14.37 0.65
N GLU A 545 -7.06 13.60 -0.36
CA GLU A 545 -6.52 12.23 -0.19
C GLU A 545 -7.47 11.21 0.49
N ASN A 546 -8.80 11.36 0.31
CA ASN A 546 -9.86 10.62 1.03
C ASN A 546 -9.89 10.87 2.56
N GLU A 547 -9.43 12.03 3.04
CA GLU A 547 -9.65 12.46 4.43
C GLU A 547 -11.16 12.54 4.74
N ALA A 548 -11.58 11.86 5.82
CA ALA A 548 -12.94 11.97 6.33
C ALA A 548 -13.25 13.39 6.85
N PHE A 549 -14.29 14.03 6.29
CA PHE A 549 -14.79 15.32 6.78
C PHE A 549 -15.96 15.19 7.77
N LEU A 550 -16.44 13.97 8.01
CA LEU A 550 -17.44 13.60 9.01
C LEU A 550 -16.86 12.63 10.04
N THR A 551 -17.64 12.33 11.08
CA THR A 551 -17.33 11.37 12.15
C THR A 551 -18.60 10.63 12.58
N THR A 552 -18.51 9.61 13.43
CA THR A 552 -19.69 8.91 14.02
C THR A 552 -20.68 9.87 14.72
N ALA A 553 -20.22 11.00 15.25
CA ALA A 553 -21.09 12.03 15.81
C ALA A 553 -22.04 12.64 14.75
N ASP A 554 -21.58 12.70 13.50
CA ASP A 554 -22.32 13.21 12.33
C ASP A 554 -22.97 12.10 11.50
N SER A 555 -23.07 10.89 12.03
CA SER A 555 -23.59 9.72 11.33
C SER A 555 -25.06 9.44 11.62
N ALA A 556 -25.66 8.57 10.82
CA ALA A 556 -27.07 8.22 10.90
C ALA A 556 -27.43 7.58 12.24
N VAL A 557 -28.57 7.97 12.80
CA VAL A 557 -29.16 7.33 14.01
C VAL A 557 -30.09 6.21 13.56
N LYS A 558 -29.91 5.00 14.10
CA LYS A 558 -30.73 3.82 13.83
C LYS A 558 -31.35 3.29 15.12
N LEU A 559 -32.63 2.89 15.09
CA LEU A 559 -33.38 2.33 16.21
C LEU A 559 -33.50 0.80 16.07
N LEU A 560 -33.18 0.06 17.13
CA LEU A 560 -33.32 -1.40 17.22
C LEU A 560 -34.28 -1.79 18.38
N PRO A 561 -35.56 -2.13 18.08
CA PRO A 561 -36.54 -2.52 19.10
C PRO A 561 -36.25 -3.83 19.86
N ALA A 562 -35.33 -4.66 19.36
CA ALA A 562 -35.07 -6.02 19.84
C ALA A 562 -33.58 -6.35 20.08
N SER A 563 -32.73 -5.32 20.22
CA SER A 563 -31.30 -5.45 20.52
C SER A 563 -30.98 -5.99 21.92
N THR A 564 -31.96 -5.97 22.84
CA THR A 564 -31.77 -6.13 24.29
C THR A 564 -33.03 -6.69 24.92
N LYS A 565 -32.95 -7.07 26.20
CA LYS A 565 -34.14 -7.41 27.00
C LYS A 565 -35.11 -6.22 27.04
N GLN A 566 -36.39 -6.47 26.82
CA GLN A 566 -37.40 -5.41 26.76
C GLN A 566 -37.61 -4.74 28.13
N VAL A 567 -37.68 -3.41 28.12
CA VAL A 567 -37.95 -2.57 29.30
C VAL A 567 -39.23 -1.75 29.04
N THR A 568 -40.18 -1.82 29.97
CA THR A 568 -41.50 -1.20 29.81
C THR A 568 -41.41 0.31 29.57
N GLY A 569 -41.93 0.76 28.43
CA GLY A 569 -41.95 2.19 28.04
C GLY A 569 -40.75 2.66 27.24
N TRP A 570 -39.69 1.85 27.10
CA TRP A 570 -38.56 2.13 26.22
C TRP A 570 -38.80 1.53 24.82
N LYS A 571 -38.33 2.21 23.77
CA LYS A 571 -38.62 1.84 22.37
C LYS A 571 -37.62 0.85 21.75
N GLY A 572 -36.50 0.61 22.42
CA GLY A 572 -35.31 -0.05 21.85
C GLY A 572 -34.10 0.89 21.82
N LEU A 573 -32.99 0.35 21.36
CA LEU A 573 -31.69 1.03 21.35
C LEU A 573 -31.54 1.95 20.14
N GLU A 574 -31.33 3.24 20.37
CA GLU A 574 -30.89 4.18 19.33
C GLU A 574 -29.36 4.31 19.36
N TYR A 575 -28.70 3.99 18.24
CA TYR A 575 -27.24 4.05 18.08
C TYR A 575 -26.85 4.85 16.82
N LYS A 576 -25.62 5.38 16.80
CA LYS A 576 -25.01 5.99 15.62
C LYS A 576 -24.36 4.90 14.76
N ALA A 577 -24.63 4.89 13.47
CA ALA A 577 -23.90 4.05 12.54
C ALA A 577 -22.40 4.41 12.57
N ALA A 578 -21.55 3.43 12.89
CA ALA A 578 -20.12 3.56 13.00
C ALA A 578 -19.50 4.11 11.70
N PHE A 579 -18.48 4.95 11.85
CA PHE A 579 -17.91 5.73 10.76
C PHE A 579 -16.42 5.38 10.55
N PRO A 580 -16.02 4.83 9.39
CA PRO A 580 -14.61 4.57 9.10
C PRO A 580 -13.86 5.89 8.85
N MET A 581 -13.00 6.30 9.79
CA MET A 581 -12.17 7.51 9.66
C MET A 581 -11.20 7.45 8.47
N GLN A 582 -10.78 6.24 8.08
CA GLN A 582 -10.10 5.96 6.82
C GLN A 582 -11.08 5.22 5.89
N LYS A 583 -11.06 5.56 4.61
CA LYS A 583 -11.85 4.87 3.58
C LYS A 583 -11.40 3.42 3.42
N PRO A 584 -12.30 2.41 3.48
CA PRO A 584 -11.92 1.01 3.25
C PRO A 584 -11.31 0.79 1.86
N PRO A 585 -10.14 0.14 1.72
CA PRO A 585 -9.46 0.02 0.42
C PRO A 585 -10.20 -0.88 -0.57
N GLY A 586 -10.95 -1.88 -0.09
CA GLY A 586 -11.84 -2.71 -0.91
C GLY A 586 -13.27 -2.16 -1.02
N ALA A 587 -13.51 -0.91 -0.61
CA ALA A 587 -14.83 -0.25 -0.56
C ALA A 587 -15.91 -1.16 0.07
N ASN A 588 -16.96 -1.53 -0.67
CA ASN A 588 -17.92 -2.59 -0.32
C ASN A 588 -17.87 -3.78 -1.32
N PHE A 589 -16.84 -3.89 -2.15
CA PHE A 589 -16.71 -5.01 -3.10
C PHE A 589 -16.22 -6.30 -2.43
N TYR A 590 -15.56 -6.19 -1.28
CA TYR A 590 -14.98 -7.28 -0.51
C TYR A 590 -15.57 -7.30 0.92
N PRO A 591 -15.34 -8.35 1.73
CA PRO A 591 -15.58 -8.29 3.18
C PRO A 591 -14.70 -7.19 3.80
N SER A 592 -15.22 -6.43 4.77
CA SER A 592 -14.53 -5.25 5.32
C SER A 592 -13.25 -5.56 6.12
N ASP A 593 -13.02 -6.82 6.44
CA ASP A 593 -11.87 -7.35 7.17
C ASP A 593 -10.91 -8.18 6.30
N MET A 594 -11.20 -8.35 5.00
CA MET A 594 -10.36 -9.10 4.06
C MET A 594 -9.10 -8.32 3.68
N ASP A 595 -7.95 -8.99 3.79
CA ASP A 595 -6.68 -8.51 3.24
C ASP A 595 -6.30 -9.22 1.93
N LYS A 596 -5.18 -8.80 1.32
CA LYS A 596 -4.72 -9.39 0.05
C LYS A 596 -4.25 -10.85 0.20
N MET A 597 -3.72 -11.23 1.36
CA MET A 597 -3.22 -12.58 1.60
C MET A 597 -4.38 -13.57 1.73
N GLU A 598 -5.47 -13.20 2.42
CA GLU A 598 -6.68 -14.02 2.48
C GLU A 598 -7.30 -14.23 1.09
N PHE A 599 -7.45 -13.17 0.30
CA PHE A 599 -8.00 -13.27 -1.05
C PHE A 599 -7.15 -14.16 -1.97
N GLU A 600 -5.82 -14.01 -1.95
CA GLU A 600 -4.92 -14.85 -2.75
C GLU A 600 -4.98 -16.32 -2.31
N LEU A 601 -4.94 -16.60 -1.00
CA LEU A 601 -5.08 -17.96 -0.47
C LEU A 601 -6.45 -18.59 -0.78
N TRP A 602 -7.52 -17.80 -0.79
CA TRP A 602 -8.84 -18.26 -1.22
C TRP A 602 -8.87 -18.58 -2.72
N LYS A 603 -8.46 -17.62 -3.56
CA LYS A 603 -8.39 -17.74 -5.02
C LYS A 603 -7.56 -18.95 -5.45
N ASP A 604 -6.42 -19.22 -4.81
CA ASP A 604 -5.53 -20.32 -5.19
C ASP A 604 -6.10 -21.71 -4.85
N ASN A 605 -7.18 -21.78 -4.07
CA ASN A 605 -7.97 -23.00 -3.85
C ASN A 605 -9.20 -23.13 -4.79
N LEU A 606 -9.46 -22.13 -5.64
CA LEU A 606 -10.55 -22.16 -6.62
C LEU A 606 -10.14 -22.85 -7.94
N THR A 607 -11.13 -23.34 -8.71
CA THR A 607 -10.90 -23.87 -10.06
C THR A 607 -11.03 -22.76 -11.12
N GLY A 608 -10.46 -22.96 -12.33
CA GLY A 608 -10.25 -21.91 -13.34
C GLY A 608 -11.36 -20.86 -13.49
N ASN A 609 -12.57 -21.25 -13.90
CA ASN A 609 -13.71 -20.33 -14.05
C ASN A 609 -14.03 -19.54 -12.76
N GLN A 610 -13.86 -20.15 -11.58
CA GLN A 610 -14.11 -19.50 -10.30
C GLN A 610 -12.99 -18.50 -9.95
N GLN A 611 -11.76 -18.70 -10.43
CA GLN A 611 -10.68 -17.71 -10.33
C GLN A 611 -10.97 -16.51 -11.23
N GLU A 612 -11.47 -16.74 -12.45
CA GLU A 612 -11.96 -15.70 -13.36
C GLU A 612 -13.13 -14.92 -12.74
N ASP A 613 -14.13 -15.60 -12.15
CA ASP A 613 -15.23 -14.97 -11.40
C ASP A 613 -14.73 -14.16 -10.19
N ALA A 614 -13.67 -14.59 -9.51
CA ALA A 614 -13.10 -13.89 -8.37
C ALA A 614 -12.38 -12.59 -8.77
N THR A 615 -11.66 -12.57 -9.90
CA THR A 615 -10.94 -11.39 -10.40
C THR A 615 -11.76 -10.52 -11.37
N SER A 616 -12.95 -10.98 -11.79
CA SER A 616 -13.85 -10.26 -12.72
C SER A 616 -14.25 -8.86 -12.26
N PHE A 617 -14.43 -7.96 -13.23
CA PHE A 617 -14.93 -6.59 -13.05
C PHE A 617 -16.33 -6.52 -12.40
N PHE A 618 -17.14 -7.56 -12.59
CA PHE A 618 -18.59 -7.51 -12.39
C PHE A 618 -19.09 -8.37 -11.22
N THR A 619 -18.24 -8.66 -10.23
CA THR A 619 -18.56 -9.52 -9.08
C THR A 619 -18.09 -8.91 -7.75
N VAL A 620 -18.89 -9.01 -6.70
CA VAL A 620 -18.45 -8.76 -5.31
C VAL A 620 -18.04 -10.07 -4.63
N ILE A 621 -17.17 -9.99 -3.63
CA ILE A 621 -16.78 -11.10 -2.75
C ILE A 621 -17.47 -10.90 -1.39
N LYS A 622 -18.09 -11.96 -0.84
CA LYS A 622 -18.77 -11.93 0.47
C LYS A 622 -18.48 -13.18 1.30
N ARG A 623 -18.63 -13.09 2.62
CA ARG A 623 -18.65 -14.26 3.53
C ARG A 623 -20.08 -14.75 3.72
N ARG A 624 -20.33 -16.06 3.83
CA ARG A 624 -21.69 -16.58 4.12
C ARG A 624 -22.09 -16.31 5.57
N SER A 625 -21.12 -16.25 6.48
CA SER A 625 -21.32 -15.84 7.88
C SER A 625 -21.98 -14.46 8.02
N GLU A 626 -21.63 -13.47 7.19
CA GLU A 626 -22.28 -12.15 7.19
C GLU A 626 -23.79 -12.25 6.96
N PHE A 627 -24.22 -13.08 6.00
CA PHE A 627 -25.63 -13.29 5.67
C PHE A 627 -26.41 -13.90 6.84
N SER A 628 -25.75 -14.70 7.68
CA SER A 628 -26.34 -15.29 8.90
C SER A 628 -26.46 -14.30 10.06
N LEU A 629 -25.72 -13.19 10.07
CA LEU A 629 -25.67 -12.20 11.15
C LEU A 629 -26.52 -10.96 10.86
N ASP A 630 -26.65 -10.56 9.60
CA ASP A 630 -27.52 -9.45 9.19
C ASP A 630 -29.03 -9.84 9.12
N CYS A 631 -29.38 -11.11 9.39
CA CYS A 631 -30.76 -11.60 9.46
C CYS A 631 -31.41 -11.41 10.84
N SER A 632 -32.64 -10.86 10.86
CA SER A 632 -33.46 -10.76 12.08
C SER A 632 -33.95 -12.16 12.55
N PRO A 633 -34.19 -12.36 13.87
CA PRO A 633 -34.30 -13.69 14.50
C PRO A 633 -35.66 -14.37 14.26
N CYS A 634 -35.95 -14.73 13.01
CA CYS A 634 -37.22 -15.31 12.58
C CYS A 634 -37.09 -16.49 11.60
N ASP A 635 -35.98 -17.26 11.66
CA ASP A 635 -35.91 -18.64 11.12
C ASP A 635 -34.77 -19.47 11.76
N HIS A 636 -34.72 -19.55 13.09
CA HIS A 636 -33.79 -20.44 13.81
C HIS A 636 -34.25 -21.90 13.80
N THR A 637 -34.21 -22.54 12.63
CA THR A 637 -34.28 -24.00 12.46
C THR A 637 -33.21 -24.50 11.48
N LEU A 638 -31.94 -24.26 11.79
CA LEU A 638 -30.80 -24.97 11.21
C LEU A 638 -30.00 -25.64 12.34
N ASP A 639 -29.45 -26.81 12.04
CA ASP A 639 -29.09 -27.80 13.07
C ASP A 639 -27.74 -27.52 13.75
N GLY A 640 -27.63 -27.92 15.03
CA GLY A 640 -26.62 -27.48 15.99
C GLY A 640 -25.21 -28.09 15.83
N THR A 641 -24.75 -28.38 14.60
CA THR A 641 -23.40 -28.90 14.33
C THR A 641 -22.85 -28.44 12.98
N ASN A 642 -22.20 -27.26 12.92
CA ASN A 642 -20.98 -26.96 12.13
C ASN A 642 -20.66 -25.44 12.15
N ASN A 643 -20.25 -24.90 13.30
CA ASN A 643 -19.72 -23.54 13.36
C ASN A 643 -18.27 -23.52 12.86
N SER A 644 -18.08 -23.30 11.56
CA SER A 644 -16.80 -22.94 10.95
C SER A 644 -16.88 -21.55 10.31
N VAL A 645 -17.26 -20.56 11.12
CA VAL A 645 -17.21 -19.14 10.76
C VAL A 645 -15.76 -18.74 10.44
N GLY A 646 -15.56 -17.89 9.44
CA GLY A 646 -14.23 -17.35 9.12
C GLY A 646 -13.21 -18.36 8.57
N SER A 647 -13.65 -19.52 8.09
CA SER A 647 -12.81 -20.38 7.25
C SER A 647 -12.65 -19.77 5.85
N ILE A 648 -11.53 -20.05 5.17
CA ILE A 648 -11.34 -19.75 3.74
C ILE A 648 -12.49 -20.30 2.87
N HIS A 649 -13.14 -21.38 3.32
CA HIS A 649 -14.31 -21.98 2.64
C HIS A 649 -15.64 -21.21 2.83
N ASP A 650 -15.67 -20.12 3.61
CA ASP A 650 -16.83 -19.24 3.83
C ASP A 650 -17.00 -18.17 2.74
N LEU A 651 -15.97 -17.97 1.91
CA LEU A 651 -15.91 -16.93 0.87
C LEU A 651 -16.50 -17.37 -0.48
N TYR A 652 -17.22 -16.48 -1.13
CA TYR A 652 -17.80 -16.71 -2.46
C TYR A 652 -17.96 -15.41 -3.28
N SER A 653 -17.92 -15.54 -4.62
CA SER A 653 -18.25 -14.48 -5.57
C SER A 653 -19.76 -14.36 -5.76
N VAL A 654 -20.25 -13.13 -5.96
CA VAL A 654 -21.66 -12.80 -6.29
C VAL A 654 -21.68 -11.86 -7.50
N PRO A 655 -22.39 -12.20 -8.61
CA PRO A 655 -22.57 -11.29 -9.74
C PRO A 655 -23.33 -10.02 -9.35
N TYR A 656 -22.96 -8.87 -9.93
CA TYR A 656 -23.71 -7.62 -9.72
C TYR A 656 -25.20 -7.76 -10.07
N SER A 657 -25.55 -8.58 -11.07
CA SER A 657 -26.95 -8.86 -11.42
C SER A 657 -27.77 -9.57 -10.33
N GLU A 658 -27.12 -10.29 -9.40
CA GLU A 658 -27.79 -10.94 -8.27
C GLU A 658 -27.91 -10.02 -7.05
N ASP A 659 -26.86 -9.27 -6.74
CA ASP A 659 -26.85 -8.29 -5.63
C ASP A 659 -27.81 -7.11 -5.89
N LEU A 660 -27.80 -6.58 -7.13
CA LEU A 660 -28.56 -5.41 -7.55
C LEU A 660 -29.96 -5.76 -8.13
N LYS A 661 -30.39 -7.01 -8.02
CA LYS A 661 -31.62 -7.59 -8.63
C LYS A 661 -32.95 -6.87 -8.30
N ARG A 662 -32.94 -5.93 -7.35
CA ARG A 662 -34.08 -5.08 -6.97
C ARG A 662 -34.14 -3.73 -7.70
N LEU A 663 -33.14 -3.37 -8.50
CA LEU A 663 -32.93 -1.99 -8.99
C LEU A 663 -32.92 -1.81 -10.52
N LEU A 664 -32.82 -2.87 -11.34
CA LEU A 664 -32.40 -2.74 -12.75
C LEU A 664 -33.42 -3.25 -13.78
N HIS A 665 -33.83 -2.39 -14.73
CA HIS A 665 -34.49 -2.77 -16.00
C HIS A 665 -34.46 -1.64 -17.05
N SER A 666 -33.62 -1.77 -18.09
CA SER A 666 -33.95 -1.44 -19.52
C SER A 666 -32.73 -1.58 -20.45
N LYS A 667 -31.51 -1.27 -19.97
CA LYS A 667 -30.25 -1.96 -20.40
C LYS A 667 -30.24 -3.40 -19.83
N ALA A 668 -31.42 -4.04 -19.81
CA ALA A 668 -31.81 -5.03 -18.82
C ALA A 668 -31.04 -6.33 -18.99
N ASP A 669 -30.86 -6.79 -20.22
CA ASP A 669 -30.37 -8.13 -20.47
C ASP A 669 -28.90 -8.27 -20.06
N ALA A 670 -28.06 -7.25 -20.30
CA ALA A 670 -26.68 -7.19 -19.77
C ALA A 670 -26.65 -7.00 -18.23
N PHE A 671 -27.50 -6.13 -17.69
CA PHE A 671 -27.66 -5.93 -16.25
C PHE A 671 -28.22 -7.16 -15.49
N LEU A 672 -28.81 -8.13 -16.19
CA LEU A 672 -29.36 -9.36 -15.63
C LEU A 672 -28.49 -10.59 -15.93
N SER A 673 -27.83 -10.65 -17.09
CA SER A 673 -26.87 -11.69 -17.47
C SER A 673 -25.51 -11.53 -16.76
N ASN A 674 -25.16 -10.29 -16.40
CA ASN A 674 -23.84 -9.88 -15.92
C ASN A 674 -22.71 -9.97 -16.98
N ASP A 675 -23.06 -10.10 -18.26
CA ASP A 675 -22.12 -9.99 -19.40
C ASP A 675 -22.46 -8.77 -20.26
N TYR A 676 -21.45 -7.94 -20.48
CA TYR A 676 -21.56 -6.62 -21.11
C TYR A 676 -21.05 -6.61 -22.55
N TYR A 677 -20.38 -7.69 -23.00
CA TYR A 677 -19.60 -7.75 -24.24
C TYR A 677 -20.33 -7.22 -25.49
N ASP A 678 -21.49 -7.79 -25.83
CA ASP A 678 -22.28 -7.35 -26.98
C ASP A 678 -22.85 -5.92 -26.78
N SER A 679 -23.11 -5.51 -25.54
CA SER A 679 -23.72 -4.22 -25.23
C SER A 679 -22.74 -3.05 -25.37
N ASP A 680 -21.47 -3.25 -25.01
CA ASP A 680 -20.44 -2.22 -25.14
C ASP A 680 -19.91 -2.15 -26.59
N ILE A 681 -19.89 -3.26 -27.33
CA ILE A 681 -19.67 -3.23 -28.80
C ILE A 681 -20.78 -2.41 -29.49
N ALA A 682 -22.05 -2.61 -29.11
CA ALA A 682 -23.16 -1.81 -29.64
C ALA A 682 -23.08 -0.32 -29.27
N TRP A 683 -22.48 0.02 -28.11
CA TRP A 683 -22.18 1.40 -27.73
C TRP A 683 -20.97 1.99 -28.47
N MET A 684 -19.96 1.20 -28.81
CA MET A 684 -18.85 1.63 -29.68
C MET A 684 -19.33 1.93 -31.11
N GLU A 685 -20.23 1.10 -31.65
CA GLU A 685 -20.82 1.23 -32.99
C GLU A 685 -21.97 2.28 -33.07
N LEU A 686 -22.20 3.06 -32.01
CA LEU A 686 -23.33 4.00 -31.89
C LEU A 686 -23.19 5.28 -32.76
N ASP A 687 -23.87 5.31 -33.92
CA ASP A 687 -24.12 6.55 -34.67
C ASP A 687 -25.50 7.15 -34.32
N SER A 688 -25.52 7.99 -33.27
CA SER A 688 -26.72 8.64 -32.75
C SER A 688 -26.43 10.09 -32.35
N LYS A 689 -27.49 10.92 -32.29
CA LYS A 689 -27.44 12.26 -31.69
C LYS A 689 -27.42 12.25 -30.16
N LEU A 690 -27.94 11.19 -29.55
CA LEU A 690 -27.83 10.94 -28.12
C LEU A 690 -26.69 9.96 -27.89
N ASP A 691 -25.71 10.36 -27.07
CA ASP A 691 -24.69 9.47 -26.53
C ASP A 691 -25.07 9.11 -25.09
N VAL A 692 -24.99 7.82 -24.77
CA VAL A 692 -25.49 7.25 -23.53
C VAL A 692 -24.51 6.20 -23.05
N THR A 693 -23.60 6.61 -22.18
CA THR A 693 -22.73 5.71 -21.42
C THR A 693 -23.42 5.42 -20.09
N ILE A 694 -23.66 4.15 -19.76
CA ILE A 694 -24.32 3.74 -18.50
C ILE A 694 -24.00 2.28 -18.17
N GLY A 695 -23.35 2.04 -17.03
CA GLY A 695 -22.92 0.69 -16.61
C GLY A 695 -21.73 0.69 -15.65
N PRO A 696 -21.23 -0.51 -15.28
CA PRO A 696 -20.02 -0.67 -14.48
C PRO A 696 -18.77 -0.57 -15.37
N TYR A 697 -17.90 0.42 -15.13
CA TYR A 697 -16.75 0.69 -16.02
C TYR A 697 -15.41 0.85 -15.27
N GLU A 698 -15.27 1.87 -14.42
CA GLU A 698 -13.97 2.23 -13.83
C GLU A 698 -13.67 1.49 -12.52
N THR A 699 -12.39 1.16 -12.25
CA THR A 699 -12.01 0.36 -11.05
C THR A 699 -11.32 1.14 -9.94
N TYR A 700 -11.25 2.48 -10.04
CA TYR A 700 -10.50 3.35 -9.11
C TYR A 700 -10.97 3.31 -7.66
N GLU A 701 -12.21 2.86 -7.41
CA GLU A 701 -12.77 2.72 -6.06
C GLU A 701 -12.26 1.45 -5.34
N ASP A 702 -11.80 0.45 -6.08
CA ASP A 702 -11.10 -0.73 -5.57
C ASP A 702 -9.59 -0.44 -5.46
N ALA A 703 -9.20 0.22 -4.38
CA ALA A 703 -7.80 0.44 -4.03
C ALA A 703 -7.09 -0.83 -3.50
N LEU A 704 -7.80 -1.94 -3.34
CA LEU A 704 -7.25 -3.22 -2.89
C LEU A 704 -6.63 -4.00 -4.06
N PHE A 705 -7.32 -4.10 -5.20
CA PHE A 705 -6.81 -4.82 -6.38
C PHE A 705 -6.92 -4.06 -7.70
N GLY A 706 -7.80 -3.08 -7.82
CA GLY A 706 -8.16 -2.44 -9.09
C GLY A 706 -8.94 -3.36 -10.04
N TYR A 707 -9.58 -4.41 -9.50
CA TYR A 707 -10.40 -5.35 -10.26
C TYR A 707 -11.84 -4.88 -10.40
N LYS A 708 -12.43 -4.27 -9.37
CA LYS A 708 -13.91 -4.16 -9.27
C LYS A 708 -14.46 -2.85 -9.83
N ALA A 709 -15.38 -2.96 -10.79
CA ALA A 709 -15.88 -1.81 -11.56
C ALA A 709 -17.06 -1.10 -10.89
N THR A 710 -17.04 0.23 -10.88
CA THR A 710 -18.09 1.12 -10.35
C THR A 710 -19.13 1.45 -11.40
N PHE A 711 -20.40 1.50 -10.99
CA PHE A 711 -21.48 1.99 -11.86
C PHE A 711 -21.42 3.50 -12.03
N GLU A 712 -21.47 3.96 -13.27
CA GLU A 712 -21.57 5.37 -13.66
C GLU A 712 -22.50 5.56 -14.87
N ALA A 713 -22.86 6.82 -15.14
CA ALA A 713 -23.51 7.21 -16.38
C ALA A 713 -23.14 8.62 -16.83
N TYR A 714 -23.00 8.80 -18.14
CA TYR A 714 -22.93 10.08 -18.84
C TYR A 714 -23.97 10.08 -19.96
N VAL A 715 -24.87 11.06 -19.94
CA VAL A 715 -25.94 11.23 -20.92
C VAL A 715 -25.75 12.58 -21.59
N GLY A 716 -25.66 12.62 -22.93
CA GLY A 716 -25.39 13.86 -23.64
C GLY A 716 -25.86 13.89 -25.10
N VAL A 717 -25.75 15.08 -25.69
CA VAL A 717 -26.07 15.32 -27.11
C VAL A 717 -24.76 15.46 -27.89
N ARG A 718 -24.61 14.73 -29.01
CA ARG A 718 -23.40 14.75 -29.83
C ARG A 718 -23.23 16.08 -30.56
N ASP A 719 -22.07 16.71 -30.40
CA ASP A 719 -21.62 17.83 -31.22
C ASP A 719 -20.98 17.27 -32.50
N ASP A 720 -21.80 17.11 -33.54
CA ASP A 720 -21.35 16.61 -34.86
C ASP A 720 -20.22 17.46 -35.45
N LYS A 721 -20.18 18.77 -35.17
CA LYS A 721 -19.13 19.68 -35.69
C LYS A 721 -17.80 19.42 -34.99
N ALA A 722 -17.79 19.40 -33.66
CA ALA A 722 -16.57 19.11 -32.91
C ALA A 722 -16.10 17.66 -33.17
N THR A 723 -17.02 16.69 -33.21
CA THR A 723 -16.72 15.29 -33.58
C THR A 723 -16.06 15.19 -34.97
N ALA A 724 -16.56 15.95 -35.97
CA ALA A 724 -15.92 16.02 -37.29
C ALA A 724 -14.54 16.70 -37.27
N GLN A 725 -14.30 17.68 -36.40
CA GLN A 725 -12.96 18.24 -36.16
C GLN A 725 -12.02 17.18 -35.53
N LEU A 726 -12.54 16.26 -34.70
CA LEU A 726 -11.70 15.24 -34.02
C LEU A 726 -11.28 14.12 -34.96
N LYS A 727 -12.13 13.76 -35.93
CA LYS A 727 -11.81 12.77 -36.96
C LYS A 727 -10.50 13.08 -37.69
N LEU A 728 -10.14 14.36 -37.83
CA LEU A 728 -8.86 14.79 -38.38
C LEU A 728 -7.65 14.21 -37.62
N PHE A 729 -7.70 14.12 -36.29
CA PHE A 729 -6.62 13.57 -35.47
C PHE A 729 -6.56 12.04 -35.61
N GLY A 730 -7.70 11.37 -35.51
CA GLY A 730 -7.81 9.92 -35.71
C GLY A 730 -7.29 9.47 -37.08
N ASP A 731 -7.71 10.16 -38.15
CA ASP A 731 -7.28 9.92 -39.54
C ASP A 731 -5.76 10.15 -39.76
N ASN A 732 -5.06 10.80 -38.84
CA ASN A 732 -3.64 11.16 -38.95
C ASN A 732 -2.74 10.52 -37.86
N LEU A 733 -3.23 9.61 -37.00
CA LEU A 733 -2.37 9.00 -35.95
C LEU A 733 -1.15 8.27 -36.53
N GLN A 734 -1.33 7.50 -37.61
CA GLN A 734 -0.24 6.82 -38.30
C GLN A 734 0.82 7.81 -38.83
N LEU A 735 0.38 8.95 -39.38
CA LEU A 735 1.27 10.03 -39.84
C LEU A 735 2.03 10.66 -38.67
N LEU A 736 1.39 10.82 -37.50
CA LEU A 736 2.05 11.30 -36.29
C LEU A 736 3.11 10.31 -35.80
N GLU A 737 2.77 9.03 -35.65
CA GLU A 737 3.69 7.96 -35.23
C GLU A 737 4.95 7.91 -36.11
N GLU A 738 4.76 7.86 -37.43
CA GLU A 738 5.85 7.85 -38.42
C GLU A 738 6.78 9.07 -38.28
N ASN A 739 6.26 10.21 -37.81
CA ASN A 739 7.01 11.45 -37.64
C ASN A 739 7.46 11.74 -36.19
N LEU A 740 7.07 10.95 -35.18
CA LEU A 740 7.39 11.19 -33.77
C LEU A 740 8.89 11.46 -33.54
N PRO A 741 9.27 12.30 -32.56
CA PRO A 741 10.65 12.74 -32.34
C PRO A 741 11.50 11.69 -31.61
N MET A 742 11.44 10.43 -32.04
CA MET A 742 12.24 9.30 -31.56
C MET A 742 12.92 8.55 -32.71
N ASP A 743 13.78 7.58 -32.37
CA ASP A 743 14.44 6.71 -33.36
C ASP A 743 13.39 5.87 -34.13
N SER A 744 13.63 5.63 -35.43
CA SER A 744 12.74 4.81 -36.25
C SER A 744 12.71 3.34 -35.83
N ALA A 745 13.72 2.86 -35.10
CA ALA A 745 13.74 1.52 -34.53
C ALA A 745 12.68 1.30 -33.41
N TYR A 746 12.12 2.37 -32.84
CA TYR A 746 11.16 2.31 -31.75
C TYR A 746 9.71 2.65 -32.16
N LYS A 747 9.47 3.00 -33.43
CA LYS A 747 8.15 3.40 -33.93
C LYS A 747 7.24 2.19 -34.13
N SER A 748 5.98 2.35 -33.75
CA SER A 748 4.90 1.41 -34.03
C SER A 748 4.66 1.34 -35.54
N LYS A 749 4.39 0.13 -36.06
CA LYS A 749 4.18 -0.08 -37.50
C LYS A 749 2.76 0.25 -37.96
N GLU A 750 1.80 -0.04 -37.08
CA GLU A 750 0.37 0.13 -37.29
C GLU A 750 -0.17 0.79 -36.03
N VAL A 751 -0.96 1.85 -36.19
CA VAL A 751 -1.69 2.50 -35.11
C VAL A 751 -3.19 2.46 -35.44
N ILE A 752 -3.99 2.05 -34.46
CA ILE A 752 -5.45 2.02 -34.56
C ILE A 752 -5.99 3.22 -33.79
N ALA A 753 -6.73 4.09 -34.46
CA ALA A 753 -7.43 5.19 -33.81
C ALA A 753 -8.71 4.68 -33.14
N ALA A 754 -8.87 4.94 -31.84
CA ALA A 754 -10.17 4.87 -31.20
C ALA A 754 -11.13 5.87 -31.88
N PRO A 755 -12.36 5.48 -32.29
CA PRO A 755 -13.40 6.44 -32.63
C PRO A 755 -13.61 7.43 -31.48
N ILE A 756 -13.68 8.72 -31.82
CA ILE A 756 -13.81 9.82 -30.85
C ILE A 756 -15.15 10.52 -31.06
N ARG A 757 -15.91 10.74 -29.98
CA ARG A 757 -17.20 11.46 -30.00
C ARG A 757 -17.13 12.66 -29.05
N VAL A 758 -17.61 13.82 -29.48
CA VAL A 758 -17.74 15.01 -28.62
C VAL A 758 -19.19 15.19 -28.25
N ILE A 759 -19.47 15.39 -26.96
CA ILE A 759 -20.84 15.53 -26.46
C ILE A 759 -20.97 16.75 -25.54
N GLN A 760 -22.15 17.36 -25.58
CA GLN A 760 -22.62 18.28 -24.54
C GLN A 760 -23.35 17.46 -23.49
N LEU A 761 -22.80 17.42 -22.27
CA LEU A 761 -23.36 16.65 -21.16
C LEU A 761 -24.72 17.24 -20.73
N VAL A 762 -25.74 16.39 -20.67
CA VAL A 762 -27.10 16.72 -20.19
C VAL A 762 -27.29 16.25 -18.74
N TYR A 763 -26.72 15.11 -18.37
CA TYR A 763 -26.81 14.52 -17.02
C TYR A 763 -25.66 13.55 -16.75
N ASN A 764 -25.21 13.44 -15.50
CA ASN A 764 -24.31 12.37 -15.05
C ASN A 764 -24.66 11.83 -13.65
N SER A 765 -24.24 10.60 -13.35
CA SER A 765 -24.55 9.89 -12.10
C SER A 765 -23.61 8.69 -11.88
N GLY A 766 -23.71 8.03 -10.72
CA GLY A 766 -22.79 6.99 -10.28
C GLY A 766 -21.40 7.56 -9.95
N ASP A 767 -20.31 6.95 -10.42
CA ASP A 767 -18.93 7.37 -10.08
C ASP A 767 -18.42 8.67 -10.74
N VAL A 768 -19.20 9.74 -10.61
CA VAL A 768 -18.86 11.11 -11.01
C VAL A 768 -18.58 12.00 -9.80
N LYS A 769 -17.93 11.40 -8.79
CA LYS A 769 -17.56 12.05 -7.52
C LYS A 769 -16.39 13.01 -7.69
N GLY A 770 -16.36 14.08 -6.89
CA GLY A 770 -15.20 14.98 -6.81
C GLY A 770 -14.94 15.76 -8.11
N PRO A 771 -13.68 15.89 -8.56
CA PRO A 771 -13.34 16.55 -9.82
C PRO A 771 -14.06 15.90 -11.00
N GLN A 772 -14.76 16.69 -11.81
CA GLN A 772 -15.57 16.13 -12.90
C GLN A 772 -14.71 15.62 -14.07
N THR A 773 -15.08 14.48 -14.63
CA THR A 773 -14.55 13.91 -15.88
C THR A 773 -14.55 14.94 -17.02
N VAL A 774 -13.55 14.92 -17.89
CA VAL A 774 -13.47 15.79 -19.10
C VAL A 774 -13.49 15.01 -20.40
N ALA A 775 -12.90 13.82 -20.38
CA ALA A 775 -13.06 12.77 -21.37
C ALA A 775 -12.96 11.42 -20.65
N PHE A 776 -13.42 10.36 -21.31
CA PHE A 776 -13.25 8.98 -20.86
C PHE A 776 -13.09 8.07 -22.09
N ASN A 777 -12.45 6.91 -21.92
CA ASN A 777 -12.13 5.99 -23.01
C ASN A 777 -12.50 4.55 -22.61
N LEU A 778 -13.50 3.98 -23.26
CA LEU A 778 -14.19 2.75 -22.83
C LEU A 778 -14.40 1.78 -24.01
N PRO A 779 -14.75 0.50 -23.77
CA PRO A 779 -14.79 -0.19 -22.48
C PRO A 779 -13.39 -0.58 -21.96
N ASN A 780 -13.29 -0.85 -20.67
CA ASN A 780 -12.06 -1.32 -20.01
C ASN A 780 -11.78 -2.82 -20.21
N ASP A 781 -12.78 -3.62 -20.60
CA ASP A 781 -12.68 -5.07 -20.76
C ASP A 781 -11.69 -5.47 -21.88
N GLU A 782 -10.56 -6.08 -21.51
CA GLU A 782 -9.48 -6.37 -22.46
C GLU A 782 -9.88 -7.34 -23.57
N ARG A 783 -10.98 -8.10 -23.44
CA ARG A 783 -11.54 -8.93 -24.50
C ARG A 783 -12.00 -8.04 -25.66
N ILE A 784 -12.76 -6.99 -25.34
CA ILE A 784 -13.31 -6.03 -26.30
C ILE A 784 -12.20 -5.12 -26.84
N VAL A 785 -11.33 -4.61 -25.97
CA VAL A 785 -10.18 -3.76 -26.37
C VAL A 785 -9.29 -4.47 -27.39
N LYS A 786 -9.06 -5.77 -27.23
CA LYS A 786 -8.26 -6.59 -28.14
C LYS A 786 -8.96 -6.87 -29.48
N ASP A 787 -10.26 -7.18 -29.45
CA ASP A 787 -10.98 -7.66 -30.63
C ASP A 787 -11.63 -6.51 -31.45
N ARG A 788 -11.92 -5.37 -30.83
CA ARG A 788 -12.57 -4.18 -31.44
C ARG A 788 -11.93 -2.82 -31.14
N GLY A 789 -11.09 -2.70 -30.10
CA GLY A 789 -10.54 -1.42 -29.64
C GLY A 789 -11.43 -0.73 -28.59
N THR A 790 -11.30 0.60 -28.48
CA THR A 790 -12.04 1.46 -27.54
C THR A 790 -12.71 2.63 -28.28
N SER A 791 -13.64 3.32 -27.61
CA SER A 791 -14.17 4.62 -28.04
C SER A 791 -13.90 5.67 -26.96
N MET A 792 -13.44 6.84 -27.38
CA MET A 792 -13.25 8.00 -26.51
C MET A 792 -14.44 8.95 -26.62
N VAL A 793 -14.94 9.43 -25.47
CA VAL A 793 -16.02 10.44 -25.40
C VAL A 793 -15.50 11.67 -24.66
N MET A 794 -15.70 12.86 -25.24
CA MET A 794 -15.24 14.13 -24.66
C MET A 794 -16.40 15.03 -24.25
N LEU A 795 -16.35 15.54 -23.01
CA LEU A 795 -17.39 16.35 -22.38
C LEU A 795 -17.08 17.84 -22.59
N LYS A 796 -17.65 18.41 -23.66
CA LYS A 796 -17.30 19.76 -24.14
C LYS A 796 -17.77 20.86 -23.20
N ASN A 797 -19.06 20.91 -22.83
CA ASN A 797 -19.58 21.94 -21.90
C ASN A 797 -18.95 21.84 -20.50
N VAL A 798 -18.54 20.65 -20.06
CA VAL A 798 -17.73 20.46 -18.84
C VAL A 798 -16.34 21.11 -18.99
N SER A 799 -15.71 20.94 -20.16
CA SER A 799 -14.43 21.56 -20.50
C SER A 799 -14.54 23.09 -20.64
N GLU A 800 -15.62 23.60 -21.25
CA GLU A 800 -15.95 25.04 -21.34
C GLU A 800 -16.12 25.65 -19.94
N ALA A 801 -16.82 24.94 -19.05
CA ALA A 801 -17.00 25.34 -17.65
C ALA A 801 -15.66 25.41 -16.90
N LYS A 802 -14.83 24.37 -16.99
CA LYS A 802 -13.49 24.33 -16.37
C LYS A 802 -12.56 25.41 -16.93
N PHE A 803 -12.58 25.65 -18.25
CA PHE A 803 -11.86 26.76 -18.87
C PHE A 803 -12.29 28.10 -18.25
N LYS A 804 -13.58 28.40 -18.29
CA LYS A 804 -14.13 29.70 -17.87
C LYS A 804 -13.99 29.97 -16.37
N HIS A 805 -14.18 28.97 -15.52
CA HIS A 805 -14.23 29.14 -14.05
C HIS A 805 -12.91 28.83 -13.34
N ILE A 806 -11.93 28.21 -14.02
CA ILE A 806 -10.65 27.82 -13.43
C ILE A 806 -9.48 28.33 -14.28
N LEU A 807 -9.43 27.99 -15.57
CA LEU A 807 -8.28 28.33 -16.42
C LEU A 807 -8.16 29.82 -16.72
N GLN A 808 -9.29 30.52 -16.97
CA GLN A 808 -9.28 31.96 -17.21
C GLN A 808 -8.85 32.75 -15.96
N PRO A 809 -9.39 32.52 -14.74
CA PRO A 809 -8.84 33.14 -13.52
C PRO A 809 -7.37 32.82 -13.24
N ILE A 810 -6.89 31.64 -13.65
CA ILE A 810 -5.45 31.31 -13.62
C ILE A 810 -4.69 32.20 -14.61
N ALA A 811 -5.17 32.37 -15.84
CA ALA A 811 -4.53 33.21 -16.85
C ALA A 811 -4.49 34.70 -16.44
N ASP A 812 -5.63 35.23 -15.98
CA ASP A 812 -5.81 36.61 -15.54
C ASP A 812 -4.85 36.99 -14.39
N SER A 813 -4.48 36.01 -13.57
CA SER A 813 -3.58 36.17 -12.42
C SER A 813 -2.11 35.86 -12.74
N CYS A 814 -1.84 34.75 -13.43
CA CYS A 814 -0.49 34.19 -13.58
C CYS A 814 0.20 34.55 -14.90
N ILE A 815 -0.52 34.84 -15.98
CA ILE A 815 0.09 35.11 -17.31
C ILE A 815 0.36 36.61 -17.49
N THR A 816 1.44 36.97 -18.18
CA THR A 816 1.73 38.38 -18.57
C THR A 816 0.61 38.95 -19.45
N LYS A 817 0.20 40.20 -19.22
CA LYS A 817 -0.92 40.85 -19.94
C LYS A 817 -0.82 40.77 -21.46
N GLU A 818 0.40 40.88 -21.97
CA GLU A 818 0.77 40.83 -23.39
C GLU A 818 0.55 39.44 -24.02
N GLN A 819 0.26 38.43 -23.21
CA GLN A 819 -0.08 37.06 -23.63
C GLN A 819 -1.43 36.56 -23.07
N GLN A 820 -2.15 37.34 -22.24
CA GLN A 820 -3.44 36.90 -21.68
C GLN A 820 -4.50 36.66 -22.77
N GLU A 821 -4.50 37.47 -23.84
CA GLU A 821 -5.36 37.27 -25.02
C GLU A 821 -5.00 36.02 -25.86
N LEU A 822 -3.93 35.29 -25.51
CA LEU A 822 -3.53 34.03 -26.13
C LEU A 822 -3.94 32.79 -25.30
N VAL A 823 -4.69 32.97 -24.21
CA VAL A 823 -5.38 31.86 -23.53
C VAL A 823 -6.79 31.77 -24.09
N ASP A 824 -7.12 30.68 -24.79
CA ASP A 824 -8.42 30.51 -25.43
C ASP A 824 -8.92 29.05 -25.35
N PHE A 825 -10.24 28.89 -25.44
CA PHE A 825 -10.88 27.60 -25.27
C PHE A 825 -10.60 26.60 -26.40
N GLU A 826 -10.53 27.05 -27.66
CA GLU A 826 -10.24 26.14 -28.79
C GLU A 826 -8.83 25.58 -28.61
N SER A 827 -7.85 26.39 -28.22
CA SER A 827 -6.48 25.97 -27.93
C SER A 827 -6.38 25.00 -26.74
N PHE A 828 -7.12 25.24 -25.65
CA PHE A 828 -7.19 24.33 -24.49
C PHE A 828 -7.86 22.99 -24.84
N PHE A 829 -9.03 23.03 -25.47
CA PHE A 829 -9.80 21.85 -25.84
C PHE A 829 -9.06 21.02 -26.90
N THR A 830 -8.48 21.67 -27.91
CA THR A 830 -7.69 21.00 -28.97
C THR A 830 -6.38 20.41 -28.44
N HIS A 831 -5.79 20.96 -27.38
CA HIS A 831 -4.71 20.29 -26.66
C HIS A 831 -5.20 19.05 -25.91
N THR A 832 -6.34 19.12 -25.22
CA THR A 832 -6.93 17.94 -24.54
C THR A 832 -7.24 16.82 -25.56
N ILE A 833 -7.91 17.14 -26.67
CA ILE A 833 -8.13 16.22 -27.81
C ILE A 833 -6.82 15.55 -28.24
N CYS A 834 -5.76 16.35 -28.41
CA CYS A 834 -4.49 15.84 -28.90
C CYS A 834 -3.71 15.05 -27.84
N HIS A 835 -3.88 15.35 -26.54
CA HIS A 835 -3.36 14.57 -25.42
C HIS A 835 -3.94 13.16 -25.44
N GLU A 836 -5.27 13.03 -25.52
CA GLU A 836 -5.96 11.73 -25.57
C GLU A 836 -5.53 10.91 -26.81
N CYS A 837 -5.46 11.55 -27.98
CA CYS A 837 -4.88 10.96 -29.19
C CYS A 837 -3.41 10.56 -29.02
N CYS A 838 -2.65 11.26 -28.18
CA CYS A 838 -1.24 10.99 -27.91
C CYS A 838 -1.02 9.86 -26.91
N HIS A 839 -2.01 9.43 -26.13
CA HIS A 839 -1.93 8.13 -25.46
C HIS A 839 -1.75 7.00 -26.48
N GLY A 840 -2.59 6.94 -27.52
CA GLY A 840 -2.59 5.86 -28.53
C GLY A 840 -1.37 5.78 -29.47
N ILE A 841 -0.38 6.67 -29.33
CA ILE A 841 0.88 6.64 -30.12
C ILE A 841 2.12 6.59 -29.21
N GLY A 842 3.26 6.26 -29.81
CA GLY A 842 4.51 5.99 -29.13
C GLY A 842 4.64 4.53 -28.64
N PRO A 843 5.69 4.24 -27.86
CA PRO A 843 5.99 2.88 -27.42
C PRO A 843 4.95 2.35 -26.42
N HIS A 844 4.43 1.14 -26.69
CA HIS A 844 3.48 0.44 -25.83
C HIS A 844 3.95 -0.98 -25.53
N THR A 845 3.99 -1.82 -26.57
CA THR A 845 4.73 -3.09 -26.57
C THR A 845 6.16 -2.79 -27.00
N ILE A 846 7.13 -3.17 -26.17
CA ILE A 846 8.56 -2.90 -26.38
C ILE A 846 9.34 -4.20 -26.49
N THR A 847 10.49 -4.15 -27.15
CA THR A 847 11.48 -5.23 -27.13
C THR A 847 12.73 -4.71 -26.45
N LEU A 848 13.11 -5.36 -25.35
CA LEU A 848 14.19 -4.94 -24.47
C LEU A 848 15.57 -5.31 -25.05
N PRO A 849 16.67 -4.77 -24.50
CA PRO A 849 18.03 -5.03 -25.00
C PRO A 849 18.47 -6.50 -24.94
N ASP A 850 17.80 -7.34 -24.15
CA ASP A 850 17.98 -8.80 -24.06
C ASP A 850 17.16 -9.58 -25.12
N GLY A 851 16.33 -8.90 -25.92
CA GLY A 851 15.41 -9.49 -26.88
C GLY A 851 14.05 -9.89 -26.30
N ARG A 852 13.80 -9.69 -25.00
CA ARG A 852 12.52 -9.98 -24.34
C ARG A 852 11.45 -8.98 -24.78
N LYS A 853 10.27 -9.48 -25.17
CA LYS A 853 9.08 -8.63 -25.32
C LYS A 853 8.50 -8.30 -23.96
N SER A 854 8.10 -7.05 -23.77
CA SER A 854 7.37 -6.57 -22.59
C SER A 854 6.50 -5.36 -22.96
N THR A 855 5.94 -4.66 -21.96
CA THR A 855 5.26 -3.39 -22.16
C THR A 855 5.86 -2.29 -21.30
N VAL A 856 5.70 -1.04 -21.73
CA VAL A 856 6.18 0.13 -20.97
C VAL A 856 5.62 0.15 -19.55
N ARG A 857 4.34 -0.24 -19.37
CA ARG A 857 3.68 -0.37 -18.06
C ARG A 857 4.34 -1.40 -17.15
N LEU A 858 4.74 -2.56 -17.68
CA LEU A 858 5.34 -3.65 -16.89
C LEU A 858 6.76 -3.34 -16.42
N GLU A 859 7.56 -2.64 -17.23
CA GLU A 859 8.95 -2.30 -16.86
C GLU A 859 9.03 -0.99 -16.03
N LEU A 860 8.18 0.02 -16.30
CA LEU A 860 8.19 1.28 -15.54
C LEU A 860 7.40 1.26 -14.22
N GLN A 861 6.41 0.37 -14.08
CA GLN A 861 5.71 0.08 -12.82
C GLN A 861 5.12 1.35 -12.16
N GLU A 862 5.45 1.67 -10.91
CA GLU A 862 4.94 2.84 -10.18
C GLU A 862 5.33 4.20 -10.80
N LEU A 863 6.22 4.20 -11.78
CA LEU A 863 6.64 5.38 -12.53
C LEU A 863 5.88 5.55 -13.84
N HIS A 864 5.08 4.56 -14.25
CA HIS A 864 4.38 4.55 -15.53
C HIS A 864 3.44 5.74 -15.71
N SER A 865 2.38 5.83 -14.90
CA SER A 865 1.27 6.74 -15.17
C SER A 865 1.72 8.20 -15.25
N ALA A 866 2.48 8.69 -14.26
CA ALA A 866 2.98 10.08 -14.27
C ALA A 866 3.97 10.40 -15.42
N LEU A 867 4.58 9.39 -16.04
CA LEU A 867 5.41 9.56 -17.24
C LEU A 867 4.58 9.47 -18.52
N GLU A 868 3.53 8.66 -18.54
CA GLU A 868 2.57 8.51 -19.64
C GLU A 868 1.67 9.75 -19.77
N GLU A 869 1.20 10.33 -18.66
CA GLU A 869 0.57 11.66 -18.65
C GLU A 869 1.49 12.73 -19.25
N ALA A 870 2.76 12.71 -18.82
CA ALA A 870 3.76 13.64 -19.33
C ALA A 870 4.09 13.39 -20.81
N LYS A 871 3.92 12.15 -21.32
CA LYS A 871 4.01 11.82 -22.75
C LYS A 871 2.82 12.43 -23.49
N ALA A 872 1.60 12.11 -23.08
CA ALA A 872 0.36 12.51 -23.74
C ALA A 872 0.29 14.04 -23.90
N ASP A 873 0.52 14.79 -22.82
CA ASP A 873 0.56 16.25 -22.85
C ASP A 873 1.61 16.82 -23.82
N ILE A 874 2.88 16.40 -23.70
CA ILE A 874 4.01 17.04 -24.41
C ILE A 874 4.09 16.59 -25.86
N VAL A 875 3.76 15.33 -26.14
CA VAL A 875 3.62 14.80 -27.50
C VAL A 875 2.38 15.41 -28.16
N GLY A 876 1.31 15.70 -27.40
CA GLY A 876 0.17 16.48 -27.87
C GLY A 876 0.57 17.87 -28.38
N LEU A 877 1.38 18.62 -27.61
CA LEU A 877 1.93 19.91 -28.07
C LEU A 877 2.82 19.79 -29.32
N TRP A 878 3.62 18.73 -29.42
CA TRP A 878 4.43 18.45 -30.61
C TRP A 878 3.54 18.11 -31.82
N ALA A 879 2.52 17.27 -31.63
CA ALA A 879 1.61 16.79 -32.67
C ALA A 879 0.73 17.92 -33.21
N LEU A 880 0.19 18.79 -32.36
CA LEU A 880 -0.46 20.04 -32.77
C LEU A 880 0.45 20.88 -33.65
N LYS A 881 1.70 21.09 -33.21
CA LYS A 881 2.67 21.87 -33.98
C LYS A 881 3.01 21.24 -35.34
N PHE A 882 3.07 19.91 -35.40
CA PHE A 882 3.27 19.15 -36.64
C PHE A 882 2.07 19.30 -37.58
N LEU A 883 0.84 19.06 -37.11
CA LEU A 883 -0.39 19.17 -37.92
C LEU A 883 -0.60 20.59 -38.45
N ILE A 884 -0.28 21.63 -37.67
CA ILE A 884 -0.28 23.03 -38.15
C ILE A 884 0.79 23.25 -39.24
N SER A 885 1.96 22.60 -39.15
CA SER A 885 2.99 22.70 -40.19
C SER A 885 2.63 21.99 -41.51
N GLN A 886 1.87 20.89 -41.43
CA GLN A 886 1.25 20.24 -42.59
C GLN A 886 0.05 21.04 -43.16
N GLY A 887 -0.41 22.08 -42.47
CA GLY A 887 -1.55 22.89 -42.87
C GLY A 887 -2.92 22.26 -42.58
N LEU A 888 -2.97 21.19 -41.78
CA LEU A 888 -4.19 20.51 -41.36
C LEU A 888 -4.94 21.28 -40.26
N LEU A 889 -4.22 22.08 -39.46
CA LEU A 889 -4.77 22.93 -38.41
C LEU A 889 -4.44 24.43 -38.61
N PRO A 890 -5.28 25.37 -38.10
CA PRO A 890 -5.07 26.80 -38.28
C PRO A 890 -3.76 27.34 -37.69
N LYS A 891 -3.01 28.13 -38.46
CA LYS A 891 -1.76 28.77 -38.04
C LYS A 891 -1.89 29.80 -36.90
N SER A 892 -3.12 30.21 -36.57
CA SER A 892 -3.41 31.04 -35.39
C SER A 892 -3.08 30.32 -34.08
N LEU A 893 -3.32 28.99 -34.01
CA LEU A 893 -3.21 28.21 -32.78
C LEU A 893 -1.78 28.09 -32.23
N VAL A 894 -0.74 28.30 -33.06
CA VAL A 894 0.68 28.04 -32.69
C VAL A 894 1.10 28.78 -31.43
N LYS A 895 0.65 30.03 -31.24
CA LYS A 895 0.98 30.80 -30.03
C LYS A 895 0.08 30.45 -28.86
N SER A 896 -1.23 30.36 -29.11
CA SER A 896 -2.23 30.22 -28.07
C SER A 896 -2.25 28.84 -27.43
N MET A 897 -1.91 27.78 -28.17
CA MET A 897 -1.74 26.44 -27.59
C MET A 897 -0.66 26.40 -26.51
N TYR A 898 0.50 27.06 -26.72
CA TYR A 898 1.57 27.09 -25.71
C TYR A 898 1.23 27.97 -24.50
N VAL A 899 0.53 29.10 -24.67
CA VAL A 899 0.15 29.97 -23.55
C VAL A 899 -1.02 29.39 -22.76
N SER A 900 -2.01 28.79 -23.44
CA SER A 900 -3.11 28.05 -22.81
C SER A 900 -2.57 26.84 -22.03
N PHE A 901 -1.58 26.13 -22.57
CA PHE A 901 -0.89 25.04 -21.87
C PHE A 901 -0.10 25.52 -20.65
N LEU A 902 0.60 26.66 -20.72
CA LEU A 902 1.28 27.27 -19.57
C LEU A 902 0.29 27.60 -18.43
N ALA A 903 -0.90 28.11 -18.75
CA ALA A 903 -1.98 28.24 -17.77
C ALA A 903 -2.46 26.86 -17.26
N GLY A 904 -2.53 25.87 -18.16
CA GLY A 904 -2.89 24.48 -17.88
C GLY A 904 -1.98 23.82 -16.83
N CYS A 905 -0.66 24.06 -16.88
CA CYS A 905 0.29 23.59 -15.87
C CYS A 905 -0.13 24.02 -14.45
N PHE A 906 -0.51 25.28 -14.26
CA PHE A 906 -0.95 25.78 -12.95
C PHE A 906 -2.33 25.28 -12.53
N ARG A 907 -3.16 24.76 -13.46
CA ARG A 907 -4.40 24.05 -13.14
C ARG A 907 -4.05 22.66 -12.61
N SER A 908 -3.40 21.82 -13.41
CA SER A 908 -3.20 20.39 -13.10
C SER A 908 -2.26 20.16 -11.91
N VAL A 909 -1.22 20.98 -11.72
CA VAL A 909 -0.30 20.87 -10.56
C VAL A 909 -1.00 21.10 -9.21
N ARG A 910 -2.25 21.60 -9.19
CA ARG A 910 -3.06 21.76 -7.98
C ARG A 910 -3.73 20.47 -7.51
N PHE A 911 -3.74 19.41 -8.31
CA PHE A 911 -4.18 18.07 -7.90
C PHE A 911 -3.16 17.36 -6.99
N GLY A 912 -1.93 17.89 -6.91
CA GLY A 912 -0.85 17.37 -6.06
C GLY A 912 0.35 16.85 -6.87
N LEU A 913 1.31 16.23 -6.19
CA LEU A 913 2.45 15.54 -6.81
C LEU A 913 2.45 14.02 -6.57
N GLU A 914 1.47 13.52 -5.81
CA GLU A 914 1.19 12.09 -5.71
C GLU A 914 0.20 11.63 -6.80
N GLU A 915 -0.67 12.53 -7.25
CA GLU A 915 -1.52 12.37 -8.44
C GLU A 915 -0.69 12.41 -9.73
N ALA A 916 -1.01 11.57 -10.71
CA ALA A 916 -0.22 11.34 -11.92
C ALA A 916 -0.14 12.55 -12.86
N HIS A 917 -1.27 13.20 -13.16
CA HIS A 917 -1.32 14.36 -14.08
C HIS A 917 -0.59 15.55 -13.45
N GLY A 918 -0.81 15.84 -12.17
CA GLY A 918 -0.12 16.91 -11.43
C GLY A 918 1.39 16.69 -11.33
N LYS A 919 1.82 15.44 -11.13
CA LYS A 919 3.23 15.02 -11.13
C LYS A 919 3.86 15.17 -12.52
N GLY A 920 3.19 14.71 -13.57
CA GLY A 920 3.63 14.86 -14.97
C GLY A 920 3.69 16.33 -15.42
N GLN A 921 2.70 17.14 -15.07
CA GLN A 921 2.65 18.58 -15.38
C GLN A 921 3.71 19.38 -14.62
N ALA A 922 4.04 19.00 -13.38
CA ALA A 922 5.19 19.59 -12.67
C ALA A 922 6.51 19.28 -13.38
N LEU A 923 6.69 18.07 -13.92
CA LEU A 923 7.85 17.70 -14.73
C LEU A 923 7.94 18.56 -16.00
N GLN A 924 6.85 18.67 -16.75
CA GLN A 924 6.80 19.43 -18.00
C GLN A 924 7.06 20.91 -17.79
N PHE A 925 6.39 21.53 -16.81
CA PHE A 925 6.63 22.92 -16.44
C PHE A 925 8.09 23.17 -16.07
N ASN A 926 8.67 22.33 -15.20
CA ASN A 926 10.05 22.52 -14.75
C ASN A 926 11.10 22.26 -15.84
N TRP A 927 10.82 21.37 -16.81
CA TRP A 927 11.66 21.22 -18.00
C TRP A 927 11.60 22.45 -18.89
N LEU A 928 10.39 22.89 -19.28
CA LEU A 928 10.20 24.07 -20.13
C LEU A 928 10.75 25.34 -19.49
N PHE A 929 10.70 25.44 -18.16
CA PHE A 929 11.37 26.48 -17.38
C PHE A 929 12.90 26.36 -17.40
N GLU A 930 13.48 25.17 -17.24
CA GLU A 930 14.94 24.96 -17.35
C GLU A 930 15.47 25.24 -18.78
N LYS A 931 14.66 25.02 -19.82
CA LYS A 931 14.98 25.39 -21.22
C LYS A 931 14.72 26.87 -21.54
N GLU A 932 14.35 27.70 -20.56
CA GLU A 932 13.96 29.10 -20.72
C GLU A 932 12.77 29.34 -21.69
N ALA A 933 12.01 28.29 -22.02
CA ALA A 933 10.80 28.37 -22.84
C ALA A 933 9.62 28.94 -22.05
N PHE A 934 9.59 28.69 -20.74
CA PHE A 934 8.76 29.43 -19.79
C PHE A 934 9.62 30.42 -19.01
N ILE A 935 9.22 31.70 -19.01
CA ILE A 935 9.91 32.78 -18.29
C ILE A 935 9.07 33.15 -17.07
N PHE A 936 9.73 33.31 -15.91
CA PHE A 936 9.14 33.84 -14.68
C PHE A 936 9.63 35.28 -14.45
N HIS A 937 8.69 36.21 -14.25
CA HIS A 937 8.94 37.64 -14.20
C HIS A 937 8.93 38.19 -12.77
N SER A 938 9.58 39.34 -12.57
CA SER A 938 9.72 40.02 -11.26
C SER A 938 8.43 40.56 -10.63
N ASN A 939 7.30 40.48 -11.35
CA ASN A 939 5.95 40.82 -10.92
C ASN A 939 5.10 39.57 -10.56
N ASP A 940 5.75 38.42 -10.36
CA ASP A 940 5.12 37.12 -10.11
C ASP A 940 4.13 36.70 -11.21
N THR A 941 4.50 36.90 -12.48
CA THR A 941 3.78 36.40 -13.67
C THR A 941 4.68 35.61 -14.63
N PHE A 942 4.08 34.94 -15.61
CA PHE A 942 4.74 34.00 -16.51
C PHE A 942 4.43 34.29 -17.98
N SER A 943 5.37 33.96 -18.87
CA SER A 943 5.18 34.07 -20.33
C SER A 943 5.91 32.95 -21.07
N VAL A 944 5.45 32.63 -22.28
CA VAL A 944 6.13 31.73 -23.22
C VAL A 944 7.16 32.49 -24.06
N ASP A 945 8.37 31.96 -24.18
CA ASP A 945 9.35 32.34 -25.20
C ASP A 945 9.11 31.53 -26.48
N PHE A 946 8.39 32.15 -27.43
CA PHE A 946 8.08 31.55 -28.72
C PHE A 946 9.31 31.20 -29.58
N THR A 947 10.52 31.67 -29.23
CA THR A 947 11.76 31.31 -29.94
C THR A 947 12.40 30.02 -29.41
N LYS A 948 12.00 29.56 -28.23
CA LYS A 948 12.58 28.37 -27.56
C LYS A 948 11.58 27.23 -27.36
N VAL A 949 10.29 27.55 -27.21
CA VAL A 949 9.26 26.57 -26.81
C VAL A 949 9.15 25.36 -27.75
N GLU A 950 9.26 25.54 -29.07
CA GLU A 950 9.14 24.42 -30.02
C GLU A 950 10.24 23.36 -29.80
N GLY A 951 11.50 23.79 -29.68
CA GLY A 951 12.63 22.89 -29.41
C GLY A 951 12.66 22.36 -27.97
N ALA A 952 12.16 23.13 -27.01
CA ALA A 952 12.03 22.67 -25.63
C ALA A 952 11.00 21.54 -25.49
N VAL A 953 9.85 21.67 -26.16
CA VAL A 953 8.80 20.63 -26.28
C VAL A 953 9.37 19.39 -26.97
N GLU A 954 9.93 19.52 -28.18
CA GLU A 954 10.48 18.36 -28.91
C GLU A 954 11.56 17.62 -28.10
N SER A 955 12.42 18.36 -27.38
CA SER A 955 13.45 17.75 -26.54
C SER A 955 12.90 16.91 -25.38
N LEU A 956 11.73 17.27 -24.83
CA LEU A 956 11.08 16.50 -23.77
C LEU A 956 10.28 15.32 -24.34
N SER A 957 9.55 15.52 -25.43
CA SER A 957 8.89 14.42 -26.18
C SER A 957 9.90 13.32 -26.52
N ARG A 958 11.08 13.71 -27.04
CA ARG A 958 12.18 12.80 -27.38
C ARG A 958 12.73 12.05 -26.16
N GLU A 959 12.93 12.73 -25.04
CA GLU A 959 13.43 12.13 -23.79
C GLU A 959 12.44 11.07 -23.26
N ILE A 960 11.17 11.44 -23.10
CA ILE A 960 10.13 10.55 -22.56
C ILE A 960 9.93 9.33 -23.45
N LEU A 961 9.73 9.54 -24.76
CA LEU A 961 9.55 8.43 -25.72
C LEU A 961 10.77 7.48 -25.73
N THR A 962 11.99 8.01 -25.58
CA THR A 962 13.21 7.17 -25.54
C THR A 962 13.30 6.34 -24.26
N ILE A 963 12.89 6.89 -23.11
CA ILE A 963 12.83 6.18 -21.82
C ILE A 963 11.79 5.06 -21.89
N GLN A 964 10.59 5.37 -22.36
CA GLN A 964 9.50 4.40 -22.54
C GLN A 964 9.90 3.28 -23.52
N ALA A 965 10.45 3.62 -24.69
CA ALA A 965 10.88 2.65 -25.71
C ALA A 965 11.90 1.61 -25.21
N ARG A 966 12.69 1.98 -24.19
CA ARG A 966 13.73 1.12 -23.59
C ARG A 966 13.26 0.38 -22.34
N GLY A 967 12.11 0.73 -21.76
CA GLY A 967 11.72 0.28 -20.43
C GLY A 967 12.66 0.76 -19.32
N ASP A 968 13.31 1.92 -19.51
CA ASP A 968 14.42 2.39 -18.66
C ASP A 968 13.89 3.00 -17.34
N LYS A 969 13.58 2.12 -16.37
CA LYS A 969 13.00 2.50 -15.08
C LYS A 969 13.93 3.42 -14.28
N GLU A 970 15.24 3.20 -14.34
CA GLU A 970 16.25 4.07 -13.73
C GLU A 970 16.21 5.48 -14.32
N ALA A 971 16.17 5.64 -15.65
CA ALA A 971 16.07 6.95 -16.30
C ALA A 971 14.72 7.63 -16.02
N ALA A 972 13.61 6.89 -16.05
CA ALA A 972 12.30 7.40 -15.63
C ALA A 972 12.35 7.94 -14.19
N SER A 973 12.95 7.17 -13.26
CA SER A 973 13.08 7.55 -11.87
C SER A 973 13.96 8.79 -11.71
N LEU A 974 15.07 8.91 -12.45
CA LEU A 974 15.93 10.09 -12.43
C LEU A 974 15.25 11.34 -13.01
N LEU A 975 14.47 11.19 -14.09
CA LEU A 975 13.73 12.28 -14.72
C LEU A 975 12.65 12.82 -13.77
N LEU A 976 11.82 11.93 -13.22
CA LEU A 976 10.79 12.25 -12.23
C LEU A 976 11.43 12.85 -10.97
N GLN A 977 12.47 12.22 -10.40
CA GLN A 977 13.22 12.74 -9.24
C GLN A 977 13.90 14.09 -9.52
N LYS A 978 14.22 14.45 -10.77
CA LYS A 978 14.74 15.78 -11.09
C LYS A 978 13.61 16.81 -11.10
N TYR A 979 12.57 16.61 -11.91
CA TYR A 979 11.61 17.65 -12.29
C TYR A 979 10.22 17.57 -11.64
N CYS A 980 9.78 16.44 -11.06
CA CYS A 980 8.51 16.35 -10.32
C CYS A 980 8.65 17.01 -8.93
N LYS A 981 8.78 18.34 -8.91
CA LYS A 981 8.97 19.12 -7.69
C LYS A 981 8.18 20.41 -7.71
N MET A 982 7.65 20.77 -6.55
CA MET A 982 7.06 22.08 -6.32
C MET A 982 8.17 23.14 -6.18
N THR A 983 8.71 23.58 -7.31
CA THR A 983 9.79 24.59 -7.41
C THR A 983 9.31 25.96 -6.96
N LYS A 984 10.23 26.91 -6.73
CA LYS A 984 9.85 28.28 -6.29
C LYS A 984 8.81 28.94 -7.20
N PRO A 985 8.93 28.92 -8.55
CA PRO A 985 7.93 29.56 -9.40
C PRO A 985 6.55 28.90 -9.29
N LEU A 986 6.48 27.56 -9.25
CA LEU A 986 5.23 26.85 -9.01
C LEU A 986 4.62 27.21 -7.65
N LYS A 987 5.41 27.25 -6.57
CA LYS A 987 4.91 27.68 -5.24
C LYS A 987 4.34 29.09 -5.24
N VAL A 988 4.98 30.04 -5.93
CA VAL A 988 4.48 31.41 -6.08
C VAL A 988 3.15 31.43 -6.83
N ALA A 989 3.05 30.69 -7.95
CA ALA A 989 1.80 30.57 -8.70
C ALA A 989 0.67 29.98 -7.84
N LEU A 990 0.91 28.84 -7.17
CA LEU A 990 -0.11 28.19 -6.34
C LEU A 990 -0.56 29.08 -5.17
N GLN A 991 0.37 29.75 -4.48
CA GLN A 991 0.04 30.68 -3.40
C GLN A 991 -0.78 31.88 -3.90
N LYS A 992 -0.47 32.39 -5.11
CA LYS A 992 -1.25 33.46 -5.76
C LYS A 992 -2.70 33.01 -6.04
N LEU A 993 -2.88 31.76 -6.47
CA LEU A 993 -4.19 31.17 -6.76
C LEU A 993 -5.01 30.84 -5.50
N GLU A 994 -4.38 30.40 -4.40
CA GLU A 994 -5.06 30.25 -3.10
C GLU A 994 -5.49 31.60 -2.53
N ASN A 995 -4.63 32.63 -2.61
CA ASN A 995 -4.93 33.98 -2.11
C ASN A 995 -6.15 34.61 -2.79
N ILE A 996 -6.34 34.40 -4.10
CA ILE A 996 -7.53 34.88 -4.83
C ILE A 996 -8.68 33.86 -4.87
N GLN A 997 -8.53 32.71 -4.21
CA GLN A 997 -9.51 31.64 -4.09
C GLN A 997 -10.05 31.12 -5.43
N VAL A 998 -9.16 30.87 -6.41
CA VAL A 998 -9.59 30.18 -7.65
C VAL A 998 -10.09 28.77 -7.30
N PRO A 999 -11.27 28.34 -7.78
CA PRO A 999 -11.73 26.95 -7.61
C PRO A 999 -10.71 25.94 -8.14
N VAL A 1000 -10.64 24.76 -7.54
CA VAL A 1000 -9.87 23.61 -8.05
C VAL A 1000 -10.64 22.93 -9.18
N ASP A 1001 -11.94 22.70 -9.00
CA ASP A 1001 -12.82 22.13 -10.01
C ASP A 1001 -14.25 22.73 -10.02
N ILE A 1002 -15.26 22.01 -10.53
CA ILE A 1002 -16.66 22.48 -10.65
C ILE A 1002 -17.66 21.54 -9.96
N VAL A 1003 -18.84 22.06 -9.59
CA VAL A 1003 -20.04 21.27 -9.30
C VAL A 1003 -21.07 21.55 -10.38
N PRO A 1004 -21.46 20.56 -11.21
CA PRO A 1004 -22.50 20.77 -12.21
C PRO A 1004 -23.90 20.77 -11.58
N SER A 1005 -24.83 21.40 -12.29
CA SER A 1005 -26.28 21.28 -12.09
C SER A 1005 -26.93 21.20 -13.47
N PHE A 1006 -27.99 20.40 -13.59
CA PHE A 1006 -28.51 19.90 -14.85
C PHE A 1006 -29.98 20.32 -15.05
N PRO A 1007 -30.28 21.62 -15.24
CA PRO A 1007 -31.67 22.11 -15.26
C PRO A 1007 -32.52 21.49 -16.36
N ILE A 1008 -31.90 21.01 -17.45
CA ILE A 1008 -32.58 20.31 -18.55
C ILE A 1008 -32.99 18.90 -18.13
N ALA A 1009 -32.17 18.21 -17.33
CA ALA A 1009 -32.56 16.95 -16.73
C ALA A 1009 -33.65 17.16 -15.68
N ASP A 1010 -33.53 18.20 -14.84
CA ASP A 1010 -34.56 18.58 -13.88
C ASP A 1010 -35.90 18.91 -14.57
N GLU A 1011 -35.89 19.53 -15.76
CA GLU A 1011 -37.08 19.81 -16.60
C GLU A 1011 -37.67 18.53 -17.22
N LEU A 1012 -36.84 17.63 -17.77
CA LEU A 1012 -37.28 16.36 -18.38
C LEU A 1012 -37.74 15.30 -17.35
N LEU A 1013 -37.49 15.52 -16.07
CA LEU A 1013 -37.91 14.64 -14.97
C LEU A 1013 -39.27 15.01 -14.36
N GLN A 1014 -39.79 16.22 -14.63
CA GLN A 1014 -41.07 16.74 -14.12
C GLN A 1014 -42.31 16.28 -14.93
#